data_AF-A0A349E4A7-F1
#
_entry.id   AF-A0A349E4A7-F1
#
_cell.length_a   1.000
_cell.length_b   1.000
_cell.length_c   1.000
_cell.angle_alpha   90.00
_cell.angle_beta   90.00
_cell.angle_gamma   90.00
#
_symmetry.space_group_name_H-M   'P 1'
#
loop_
_entity.id
_entity.type
_entity.pdbx_description
1 polymer ?
#
loop_
_entity_poly.entity_id
_entity_poly.type
_entity_poly.pdbx_seq_one_letter_code
_entity_poly.pdbx_strand_id
1 'polypeptide(L)'
;MTDHREPPFFAFIAWGDQSIEIGMLADLKIPEDTGLLLEMNSNTQARFPFRNPSSWYINAGTPEEPNISRSLQLFTTKSYLNLSAQGIKMGFGAEVEKREQFGPAKIHVKAYAKLGGQVSFERFQLGGYLELGGIADVDVWIIGVTIELNARLSAEAPQPYLLEAELRLRACARIIFKKVCRDFTIPLRWERNNTINRTPIAPLPHAGSSQPDRTQELVKGIHMLTNESFDLNFLGLNLNSEPNIANITEVLPLDTYIDIKTVKGLIPNKNGISDKIGGHTGGAAGYTDLIPPQRVVAGKEIRQVKHKYSIEDIKIKAWNGSSWIDYHPFEALVEAGTERSEVEGLKIGYWQRSGEQYNIIRLLATTPFSFTEAGVPGSFVPEQYGITPSELFCESTPKDFVSSNVLNKALGTIYHPPTQYLAHEINGAYFTLEGEYYLTIDENPDGSQTLIKNEDYFEVTNAANAFGFDRSLSFDQDNSLVIILPEPSVKTRLKLGTETQGVTITYYTSTGIQNYKTVYTQIGQEYKTVGELAAEVNFETTTSSLISKIVIEPGDPQPPSLFKVNLVESPGANVATSFKTHLQEVCWLSLEDFEYNLTIPGQDAVNGEQTAMQAGNTKTVKPIWRPNTHYYVCFSLKDEVDNGANSGTFEYYYGFKTAGPVGHFHNAAGVTYGNEYDAQGSLVNRASDGTLTNPDQYPLTSLRQYIDYNRSYPQADGNLLQAKPLFYGNQQCKINVYFSNPLAYHMLSGWPIYGTFNALNGALHIAIKDPVSNVIIPYPLPVNYDETVPEVEPGNDTWQNDDDPRIPLDVETINQMIGHVQNNNEAIKCQLVLGEPIKPASKTYAVTLTNLKSQKLYTAILYNTFFEANADPASVEVHRFVFQTSRYPDFKAQVESFNLIEKDEGGNEIGRRQAVFDLPLSLSSVESLEAVNTAYALINGDTIAGGDDLAIQYPHLFDRALVGVLGVPPMEAPETTEFNLIKDMSSGDVVAILIRNPEPFNIPKITLEQISDTIEVMLDAQTIDGNYKVLHSKDYSQALIMHSSKKITATSLNFRFRYKTWDGSAYVADDQDNLRTIYVNNIQIN
;
A
#
# COMPACT_ATOMS: atom_id res chain seq x y z
N MET A 1 -39.55 5.81 -23.06
CA MET A 1 -38.95 4.63 -23.71
C MET A 1 -40.07 3.61 -23.84
N THR A 2 -40.53 3.33 -25.06
CA THR A 2 -41.81 2.62 -25.35
C THR A 2 -41.64 1.66 -26.54
N ASP A 3 -40.64 0.76 -26.48
CA ASP A 3 -40.48 -0.32 -27.46
C ASP A 3 -40.87 -1.66 -26.81
N HIS A 4 -41.89 -2.32 -27.34
CA HIS A 4 -42.45 -3.61 -26.86
C HIS A 4 -41.55 -4.82 -27.18
N ARG A 5 -40.26 -4.60 -27.47
CA ARG A 5 -39.28 -5.63 -27.86
C ARG A 5 -38.11 -5.76 -26.89
N GLU A 6 -37.98 -4.86 -25.93
CA GLU A 6 -36.94 -4.98 -24.90
C GLU A 6 -37.37 -6.02 -23.86
N PRO A 7 -36.49 -6.97 -23.50
CA PRO A 7 -36.81 -7.95 -22.48
C PRO A 7 -37.14 -7.24 -21.15
N PRO A 8 -38.11 -7.73 -20.35
CA PRO A 8 -38.48 -7.15 -19.04
C PRO A 8 -37.39 -7.34 -17.97
N PHE A 9 -36.17 -7.66 -18.39
CA PHE A 9 -35.01 -8.01 -17.59
C PHE A 9 -33.74 -7.47 -18.24
N PHE A 10 -32.90 -6.83 -17.44
CA PHE A 10 -31.59 -6.32 -17.83
C PHE A 10 -30.54 -6.80 -16.83
N ALA A 11 -29.35 -7.15 -17.30
CA ALA A 11 -28.22 -7.43 -16.44
C ALA A 11 -26.92 -6.89 -17.04
N PHE A 12 -26.00 -6.44 -16.20
CA PHE A 12 -24.69 -5.99 -16.60
C PHE A 12 -23.62 -6.44 -15.61
N ILE A 13 -22.39 -6.53 -16.12
CA ILE A 13 -21.17 -6.58 -15.33
C ILE A 13 -20.28 -5.48 -15.89
N ALA A 14 -19.86 -4.56 -15.04
CA ALA A 14 -18.91 -3.53 -15.36
C ALA A 14 -17.61 -3.78 -14.59
N TRP A 15 -16.50 -3.83 -15.34
CA TRP A 15 -15.16 -3.92 -14.77
C TRP A 15 -14.49 -2.56 -14.95
N GLY A 16 -14.38 -1.79 -13.86
CA GLY A 16 -13.71 -0.49 -13.86
C GLY A 16 -12.37 -0.55 -13.13
N ASP A 17 -11.61 0.54 -13.18
CA ASP A 17 -10.27 0.61 -12.55
C ASP A 17 -10.29 0.52 -11.02
N GLN A 18 -11.46 0.72 -10.39
CA GLN A 18 -11.59 0.78 -8.93
C GLN A 18 -12.48 -0.31 -8.34
N SER A 19 -13.30 -0.98 -9.16
CA SER A 19 -14.25 -1.98 -8.69
C SER A 19 -14.80 -2.86 -9.81
N ILE A 20 -15.29 -4.02 -9.41
CA ILE A 20 -16.23 -4.82 -10.20
C ILE A 20 -17.63 -4.47 -9.71
N GLU A 21 -18.51 -4.12 -10.64
CA GLU A 21 -19.92 -3.81 -10.39
C GLU A 21 -20.81 -4.75 -11.20
N ILE A 22 -21.84 -5.27 -10.56
CA ILE A 22 -22.81 -6.18 -11.17
C ILE A 22 -24.18 -5.63 -10.89
N GLY A 23 -25.06 -5.58 -11.90
CA GLY A 23 -26.44 -5.15 -11.73
C GLY A 23 -27.41 -6.03 -12.50
N MET A 24 -28.59 -6.23 -11.93
CA MET A 24 -29.70 -7.00 -12.50
C MET A 24 -31.01 -6.26 -12.18
N LEU A 25 -31.78 -5.91 -13.20
CA LEU A 25 -33.05 -5.20 -13.07
C LEU A 25 -34.16 -6.01 -13.76
N ALA A 26 -35.34 -6.02 -13.18
CA ALA A 26 -36.55 -6.57 -13.78
C ALA A 26 -37.72 -5.60 -13.60
N ASP A 27 -38.41 -5.27 -14.68
CA ASP A 27 -39.63 -4.45 -14.69
C ASP A 27 -40.69 -5.16 -15.54
N LEU A 28 -41.72 -5.70 -14.88
CA LEU A 28 -42.71 -6.59 -15.50
C LEU A 28 -44.13 -6.14 -15.14
N LYS A 29 -44.99 -6.01 -16.16
CA LYS A 29 -46.43 -5.72 -16.01
C LYS A 29 -47.28 -6.75 -16.74
N ILE A 30 -48.32 -7.25 -16.08
CA ILE A 30 -49.26 -8.25 -16.60
C ILE A 30 -50.69 -7.81 -16.26
N PRO A 31 -51.60 -7.65 -17.24
CA PRO A 31 -51.31 -7.45 -18.67
C PRO A 31 -50.40 -6.22 -18.90
N GLU A 32 -49.59 -6.22 -19.96
CA GLU A 32 -48.51 -5.23 -20.21
C GLU A 32 -48.96 -3.77 -20.05
N ASP A 33 -50.19 -3.45 -20.45
CA ASP A 33 -50.70 -2.07 -20.47
C ASP A 33 -51.26 -1.59 -19.12
N THR A 34 -51.67 -2.53 -18.25
CA THR A 34 -52.50 -2.22 -17.07
C THR A 34 -51.90 -2.69 -15.75
N GLY A 35 -51.00 -3.68 -15.77
CA GLY A 35 -50.45 -4.29 -14.55
C GLY A 35 -51.51 -4.88 -13.61
N LEU A 36 -52.74 -5.12 -14.12
CA LEU A 36 -53.91 -5.45 -13.30
C LEU A 36 -53.72 -6.77 -12.52
N LEU A 37 -53.05 -7.76 -13.12
CA LEU A 37 -52.77 -9.06 -12.51
C LEU A 37 -51.48 -9.03 -11.69
N LEU A 38 -50.39 -8.50 -12.25
CA LEU A 38 -49.08 -8.42 -11.61
C LEU A 38 -48.30 -7.22 -12.15
N GLU A 39 -47.74 -6.41 -11.26
CA GLU A 39 -46.74 -5.38 -11.54
C GLU A 39 -45.54 -5.66 -10.63
N MET A 40 -44.35 -5.89 -11.18
CA MET A 40 -43.15 -6.25 -10.43
C MET A 40 -41.99 -5.37 -10.88
N ASN A 41 -41.33 -4.71 -9.91
CA ASN A 41 -40.11 -3.96 -10.12
C ASN A 41 -39.05 -4.50 -9.14
N SER A 42 -37.93 -5.00 -9.65
CA SER A 42 -36.85 -5.55 -8.83
C SER A 42 -35.49 -5.07 -9.34
N ASN A 43 -34.60 -4.77 -8.41
CA ASN A 43 -33.22 -4.38 -8.68
C ASN A 43 -32.30 -5.21 -7.77
N THR A 44 -31.19 -5.71 -8.28
CA THR A 44 -30.11 -6.31 -7.51
C THR A 44 -28.79 -5.79 -8.03
N GLN A 45 -27.94 -5.32 -7.13
CA GLN A 45 -26.64 -4.75 -7.43
C GLN A 45 -25.59 -5.30 -6.47
N ALA A 46 -24.38 -5.53 -6.96
CA ALA A 46 -23.23 -5.91 -6.15
C ALA A 46 -22.03 -5.07 -6.57
N ARG A 47 -21.18 -4.76 -5.60
CA ARG A 47 -19.93 -4.02 -5.82
C ARG A 47 -18.81 -4.66 -5.01
N PHE A 48 -17.68 -4.89 -5.67
CA PHE A 48 -16.44 -5.27 -5.01
C PHE A 48 -15.35 -4.23 -5.33
N PRO A 49 -15.04 -3.32 -4.39
CA PRO A 49 -14.00 -2.31 -4.58
C PRO A 49 -12.60 -2.87 -4.33
N PHE A 50 -11.65 -2.57 -5.22
CA PHE A 50 -10.27 -3.06 -5.11
C PHE A 50 -9.49 -2.37 -3.99
N ARG A 51 -9.75 -1.08 -3.77
CA ARG A 51 -9.06 -0.24 -2.77
C ARG A 51 -9.48 -0.54 -1.33
N ASN A 52 -10.67 -1.11 -1.14
CA ASN A 52 -11.16 -1.47 0.18
C ASN A 52 -11.94 -2.79 0.13
N PRO A 53 -11.24 -3.94 0.15
CA PRO A 53 -11.87 -5.25 0.06
C PRO A 53 -12.89 -5.53 1.16
N SER A 54 -12.92 -4.74 2.25
CA SER A 54 -13.92 -4.84 3.32
C SER A 54 -15.21 -4.05 3.04
N SER A 55 -15.25 -3.21 2.00
CA SER A 55 -16.42 -2.39 1.62
C SER A 55 -17.29 -3.02 0.52
N TRP A 56 -17.18 -4.33 0.31
CA TRP A 56 -18.03 -5.03 -0.64
C TRP A 56 -19.49 -5.04 -0.16
N TYR A 57 -20.43 -5.07 -1.10
CA TYR A 57 -21.84 -5.26 -0.80
C TYR A 57 -22.59 -6.02 -1.90
N ILE A 58 -23.72 -6.61 -1.52
CA ILE A 58 -24.74 -7.16 -2.40
C ILE A 58 -26.09 -6.64 -1.90
N ASN A 59 -26.78 -5.84 -2.71
CA ASN A 59 -28.08 -5.27 -2.41
C ASN A 59 -29.11 -5.82 -3.40
N ALA A 60 -30.07 -6.60 -2.93
CA ALA A 60 -31.29 -6.94 -3.66
C ALA A 60 -32.40 -6.02 -3.15
N GLY A 61 -32.67 -4.93 -3.88
CA GLY A 61 -33.44 -3.78 -3.38
C GLY A 61 -32.68 -3.01 -2.30
N THR A 62 -33.19 -1.84 -1.94
CA THR A 62 -32.72 -1.03 -0.80
C THR A 62 -33.92 -0.57 0.04
N PRO A 63 -33.74 -0.04 1.26
CA PRO A 63 -34.84 0.56 2.00
C PRO A 63 -35.57 1.69 1.24
N GLU A 64 -34.82 2.51 0.50
CA GLU A 64 -35.35 3.62 -0.30
C GLU A 64 -35.97 3.16 -1.62
N GLU A 65 -35.37 2.16 -2.25
CA GLU A 65 -35.83 1.54 -3.50
C GLU A 65 -35.98 0.02 -3.32
N PRO A 66 -37.02 -0.43 -2.59
CA PRO A 66 -37.24 -1.85 -2.37
C PRO A 66 -37.73 -2.52 -3.65
N ASN A 67 -37.56 -3.83 -3.74
CA ASN A 67 -38.22 -4.62 -4.76
C ASN A 67 -39.72 -4.63 -4.48
N ILE A 68 -40.54 -4.23 -5.45
CA ILE A 68 -41.99 -4.10 -5.31
C ILE A 68 -42.67 -5.15 -6.17
N SER A 69 -43.70 -5.79 -5.63
CA SER A 69 -44.62 -6.62 -6.41
C SER A 69 -46.06 -6.31 -6.01
N ARG A 70 -46.91 -5.99 -6.98
CA ARG A 70 -48.34 -5.67 -6.79
C ARG A 70 -49.18 -6.67 -7.57
N SER A 71 -50.11 -7.33 -6.91
CA SER A 71 -51.01 -8.31 -7.53
C SER A 71 -52.48 -7.94 -7.33
N LEU A 72 -53.28 -8.12 -8.39
CA LEU A 72 -54.72 -7.81 -8.44
C LEU A 72 -55.08 -6.36 -8.04
N GLN A 73 -54.12 -5.43 -8.11
CA GLN A 73 -54.20 -4.06 -7.57
C GLN A 73 -54.55 -3.98 -6.07
N LEU A 74 -54.51 -5.11 -5.35
CA LEU A 74 -54.99 -5.23 -3.98
C LEU A 74 -53.83 -5.55 -3.03
N PHE A 75 -52.95 -6.47 -3.40
CA PHE A 75 -51.83 -6.92 -2.56
C PHE A 75 -50.54 -6.31 -3.06
N THR A 76 -49.88 -5.49 -2.24
CA THR A 76 -48.56 -4.94 -2.54
C THR A 76 -47.53 -5.53 -1.57
N THR A 77 -46.49 -6.17 -2.09
CA THR A 77 -45.31 -6.58 -1.32
C THR A 77 -44.11 -5.73 -1.66
N LYS A 78 -43.28 -5.48 -0.65
CA LYS A 78 -42.01 -4.76 -0.77
C LYS A 78 -40.94 -5.60 -0.08
N SER A 79 -39.76 -5.76 -0.66
CA SER A 79 -38.67 -6.45 0.01
C SER A 79 -37.30 -5.87 -0.35
N TYR A 80 -36.36 -5.99 0.58
CA TYR A 80 -34.96 -5.70 0.31
C TYR A 80 -34.05 -6.60 1.15
N LEU A 81 -32.83 -6.84 0.65
CA LEU A 81 -31.76 -7.58 1.32
C LEU A 81 -30.42 -6.96 0.94
N ASN A 82 -29.74 -6.40 1.93
CA ASN A 82 -28.41 -5.82 1.82
C ASN A 82 -27.44 -6.68 2.62
N LEU A 83 -26.42 -7.22 1.96
CA LEU A 83 -25.34 -7.99 2.56
C LEU A 83 -24.03 -7.21 2.38
N SER A 84 -23.24 -7.13 3.44
CA SER A 84 -21.92 -6.49 3.42
C SER A 84 -20.97 -7.16 4.42
N ALA A 85 -19.71 -6.73 4.48
CA ALA A 85 -18.77 -7.20 5.50
C ALA A 85 -19.24 -6.95 6.95
N GLN A 86 -20.08 -5.93 7.17
CA GLN A 86 -20.58 -5.57 8.49
C GLN A 86 -21.74 -6.47 8.95
N GLY A 87 -22.45 -7.12 8.02
CA GLY A 87 -23.60 -7.94 8.33
C GLY A 87 -24.68 -7.95 7.25
N ILE A 88 -25.88 -8.34 7.68
CA ILE A 88 -27.08 -8.46 6.85
C ILE A 88 -28.10 -7.43 7.32
N LYS A 89 -28.68 -6.66 6.40
CA LYS A 89 -29.87 -5.82 6.61
C LYS A 89 -30.95 -6.28 5.65
N MET A 90 -32.14 -6.58 6.16
CA MET A 90 -33.25 -7.11 5.35
C MET A 90 -34.58 -6.51 5.78
N GLY A 91 -35.52 -6.47 4.85
CA GLY A 91 -36.88 -6.02 5.12
C GLY A 91 -37.89 -6.63 4.17
N PHE A 92 -39.10 -6.81 4.66
CA PHE A 92 -40.24 -7.29 3.93
C PHE A 92 -41.50 -6.57 4.40
N GLY A 93 -42.31 -6.11 3.48
CA GLY A 93 -43.60 -5.48 3.74
C GLY A 93 -44.66 -6.12 2.87
N ALA A 94 -45.85 -6.33 3.42
CA ALA A 94 -47.05 -6.69 2.69
C ALA A 94 -48.17 -5.74 3.08
N GLU A 95 -48.93 -5.27 2.12
CA GLU A 95 -50.02 -4.33 2.29
C GLU A 95 -51.23 -4.77 1.46
N VAL A 96 -52.40 -4.66 2.06
CA VAL A 96 -53.70 -4.88 1.43
C VAL A 96 -54.55 -3.65 1.66
N GLU A 97 -55.02 -3.02 0.58
CA GLU A 97 -55.88 -1.84 0.66
C GLU A 97 -57.10 -2.00 -0.24
N LYS A 98 -58.28 -1.82 0.35
CA LYS A 98 -59.56 -1.90 -0.37
C LYS A 98 -60.44 -0.72 0.02
N ARG A 99 -60.89 0.01 -1.00
CA ARG A 99 -61.86 1.10 -0.89
C ARG A 99 -63.08 0.72 -1.73
N GLU A 100 -64.25 0.69 -1.11
CA GLU A 100 -65.51 0.34 -1.79
C GLU A 100 -66.65 1.23 -1.29
N GLN A 101 -67.58 1.55 -2.19
CA GLN A 101 -68.75 2.37 -1.89
C GLN A 101 -70.03 1.59 -2.19
N PHE A 102 -70.86 1.36 -1.18
CA PHE A 102 -72.14 0.65 -1.27
C PHE A 102 -73.29 1.58 -0.84
N GLY A 103 -73.85 2.34 -1.80
CA GLY A 103 -74.92 3.30 -1.50
C GLY A 103 -74.44 4.40 -0.52
N PRO A 104 -75.13 4.66 0.61
CA PRO A 104 -74.68 5.63 1.61
C PRO A 104 -73.54 5.12 2.50
N ALA A 105 -73.10 3.87 2.32
CA ALA A 105 -72.00 3.27 3.07
C ALA A 105 -70.67 3.40 2.32
N LYS A 106 -69.66 4.01 2.93
CA LYS A 106 -68.27 3.98 2.44
C LYS A 106 -67.45 3.06 3.34
N ILE A 107 -66.71 2.15 2.73
CA ILE A 107 -65.88 1.18 3.44
C ILE A 107 -64.44 1.36 2.97
N HIS A 108 -63.55 1.65 3.90
CA HIS A 108 -62.11 1.64 3.68
C HIS A 108 -61.45 0.68 4.66
N VAL A 109 -60.86 -0.38 4.11
CA VAL A 109 -60.11 -1.37 4.88
C VAL A 109 -58.68 -1.40 4.36
N LYS A 110 -57.74 -1.17 5.27
CA LYS A 110 -56.30 -1.27 5.01
C LYS A 110 -55.66 -2.15 6.06
N ALA A 111 -54.89 -3.14 5.64
CA ALA A 111 -54.10 -3.99 6.52
C ALA A 111 -52.67 -4.09 6.00
N TYR A 112 -51.69 -4.08 6.89
CA TYR A 112 -50.29 -4.21 6.51
C TYR A 112 -49.49 -5.01 7.55
N ALA A 113 -48.41 -5.60 7.06
CA ALA A 113 -47.40 -6.29 7.86
C ALA A 113 -46.02 -5.90 7.31
N LYS A 114 -45.21 -5.20 8.09
CA LYS A 114 -43.81 -4.87 7.77
C LYS A 114 -42.91 -5.56 8.77
N LEU A 115 -41.87 -6.21 8.31
CA LEU A 115 -40.83 -6.77 9.14
C LEU A 115 -39.47 -6.35 8.59
N GLY A 116 -38.54 -6.13 9.48
CA GLY A 116 -37.17 -5.80 9.11
C GLY A 116 -36.21 -6.31 10.15
N GLY A 117 -34.97 -6.55 9.74
CA GLY A 117 -33.97 -7.14 10.61
C GLY A 117 -32.55 -6.77 10.17
N GLN A 118 -31.67 -6.68 11.15
CA GLN A 118 -30.24 -6.53 10.96
C GLN A 118 -29.50 -7.58 11.78
N VAL A 119 -28.44 -8.15 11.22
CA VAL A 119 -27.57 -9.14 11.87
C VAL A 119 -26.13 -8.69 11.70
N SER A 120 -25.41 -8.48 12.81
CA SER A 120 -23.96 -8.24 12.80
C SER A 120 -23.18 -9.56 12.75
N PHE A 121 -22.09 -9.60 11.98
CA PHE A 121 -21.20 -10.76 11.89
C PHE A 121 -20.07 -10.76 12.93
N GLU A 122 -19.65 -9.60 13.44
CA GLU A 122 -18.56 -9.50 14.42
C GLU A 122 -18.95 -10.14 15.77
N ARG A 123 -20.16 -9.85 16.21
CA ARG A 123 -20.87 -10.59 17.26
C ARG A 123 -22.27 -10.79 16.76
N PHE A 124 -22.78 -12.01 16.84
CA PHE A 124 -24.18 -12.27 16.50
C PHE A 124 -25.07 -11.37 17.36
N GLN A 125 -25.59 -10.31 16.76
CA GLN A 125 -26.55 -9.40 17.35
C GLN A 125 -27.62 -9.11 16.30
N LEU A 126 -28.85 -9.43 16.67
CA LEU A 126 -30.04 -9.26 15.86
C LEU A 126 -30.82 -8.06 16.39
N GLY A 127 -31.05 -7.07 15.52
CA GLY A 127 -32.02 -6.00 15.73
C GLY A 127 -33.14 -6.17 14.71
N GLY A 128 -34.33 -6.58 15.16
CA GLY A 128 -35.46 -6.86 14.28
C GLY A 128 -36.75 -6.20 14.74
N TYR A 129 -37.69 -6.03 13.80
CA TYR A 129 -39.03 -5.54 14.08
C TYR A 129 -40.08 -6.23 13.20
N LEU A 130 -41.31 -6.26 13.67
CA LEU A 130 -42.53 -6.66 12.98
C LEU A 130 -43.64 -5.67 13.35
N GLU A 131 -44.04 -4.83 12.41
CA GLU A 131 -45.17 -3.92 12.51
C GLU A 131 -46.36 -4.53 11.77
N LEU A 132 -47.46 -4.72 12.49
CA LEU A 132 -48.75 -5.13 11.96
C LEU A 132 -49.72 -3.99 12.18
N GLY A 133 -50.54 -3.67 11.20
CA GLY A 133 -51.56 -2.66 11.41
C GLY A 133 -52.77 -2.86 10.52
N GLY A 134 -53.90 -2.37 11.02
CA GLY A 134 -55.20 -2.51 10.39
C GLY A 134 -56.06 -1.28 10.68
N ILE A 135 -56.60 -0.68 9.63
CA ILE A 135 -57.59 0.40 9.71
C ILE A 135 -58.86 -0.14 9.06
N ALA A 136 -59.95 -0.11 9.81
CA ALA A 136 -61.29 -0.36 9.31
C ALA A 136 -62.12 0.89 9.56
N ASP A 137 -62.51 1.53 8.47
CA ASP A 137 -63.30 2.74 8.46
C ASP A 137 -64.62 2.47 7.74
N VAL A 138 -65.73 2.71 8.46
CA VAL A 138 -67.09 2.46 7.97
C VAL A 138 -67.94 3.68 8.27
N ASP A 139 -68.31 4.39 7.21
CA ASP A 139 -69.21 5.54 7.27
C ASP A 139 -70.58 5.15 6.74
N VAL A 140 -71.62 5.27 7.56
CA VAL A 140 -73.03 5.07 7.15
C VAL A 140 -73.85 6.29 7.55
N TRP A 141 -74.13 7.15 6.56
CA TRP A 141 -74.99 8.33 6.67
C TRP A 141 -74.55 9.37 7.74
N ILE A 142 -75.00 9.21 9.00
CA ILE A 142 -74.71 10.11 10.15
C ILE A 142 -73.87 9.46 11.25
N ILE A 143 -73.52 8.18 11.09
CA ILE A 143 -72.71 7.40 12.04
C ILE A 143 -71.46 6.93 11.31
N GLY A 144 -70.30 7.42 11.76
CA GLY A 144 -68.98 6.99 11.30
C GLY A 144 -68.26 6.25 12.42
N VAL A 145 -67.73 5.07 12.11
CA VAL A 145 -66.91 4.27 13.04
C VAL A 145 -65.56 3.99 12.40
N THR A 146 -64.51 4.48 13.06
CA THR A 146 -63.12 4.17 12.69
C THR A 146 -62.49 3.34 13.79
N ILE A 147 -61.96 2.18 13.43
CA ILE A 147 -61.17 1.32 14.30
C ILE A 147 -59.78 1.22 13.70
N GLU A 148 -58.79 1.67 14.46
CA GLU A 148 -57.38 1.52 14.14
C GLU A 148 -56.74 0.59 15.16
N LEU A 149 -56.07 -0.45 14.65
CA LEU A 149 -55.33 -1.43 15.42
C LEU A 149 -53.91 -1.50 14.88
N ASN A 150 -52.94 -1.02 15.65
CA ASN A 150 -51.53 -1.13 15.30
C ASN A 150 -50.82 -1.96 16.38
N ALA A 151 -50.08 -2.98 15.95
CA ALA A 151 -49.24 -3.79 16.80
C ALA A 151 -47.79 -3.71 16.30
N ARG A 152 -46.86 -3.28 17.14
CA ARG A 152 -45.43 -3.25 16.82
C ARG A 152 -44.70 -4.23 17.72
N LEU A 153 -43.99 -5.18 17.14
CA LEU A 153 -43.05 -6.04 17.83
C LEU A 153 -41.63 -5.61 17.47
N SER A 154 -40.74 -5.51 18.44
CA SER A 154 -39.31 -5.35 18.19
C SER A 154 -38.50 -6.32 19.03
N ALA A 155 -37.42 -6.85 18.47
CA ALA A 155 -36.56 -7.82 19.10
C ALA A 155 -35.10 -7.38 19.01
N GLU A 156 -34.42 -7.36 20.17
CA GLU A 156 -32.96 -7.31 20.27
C GLU A 156 -32.50 -8.64 20.88
N ALA A 157 -31.52 -9.31 20.26
CA ALA A 157 -30.96 -10.57 20.76
C ALA A 157 -29.48 -10.67 20.35
N PRO A 158 -28.64 -11.48 21.05
CA PRO A 158 -28.91 -12.28 22.24
C PRO A 158 -28.60 -11.55 23.57
N GLN A 159 -27.78 -10.50 23.54
CA GLN A 159 -27.41 -9.70 24.72
C GLN A 159 -27.39 -8.22 24.35
N PRO A 160 -28.48 -7.49 24.63
CA PRO A 160 -29.64 -7.85 25.45
C PRO A 160 -30.61 -8.82 24.74
N TYR A 161 -31.42 -9.57 25.50
CA TYR A 161 -32.59 -10.28 24.98
C TYR A 161 -33.83 -9.48 25.38
N LEU A 162 -34.30 -8.64 24.47
CA LEU A 162 -35.46 -7.77 24.64
C LEU A 162 -36.47 -8.07 23.54
N LEU A 163 -37.65 -8.56 23.92
CA LEU A 163 -38.82 -8.61 23.05
C LEU A 163 -39.82 -7.57 23.56
N GLU A 164 -40.20 -6.68 22.68
CA GLU A 164 -41.14 -5.60 22.94
C GLU A 164 -42.34 -5.78 22.01
N ALA A 165 -43.55 -5.59 22.54
CA ALA A 165 -44.77 -5.53 21.77
C ALA A 165 -45.61 -4.33 22.23
N GLU A 166 -45.98 -3.45 21.33
CA GLU A 166 -46.86 -2.31 21.59
C GLU A 166 -48.15 -2.49 20.80
N LEU A 167 -49.29 -2.52 21.49
CA LEU A 167 -50.61 -2.53 20.87
C LEU A 167 -51.28 -1.17 21.06
N ARG A 168 -51.56 -0.46 19.98
CA ARG A 168 -52.38 0.76 19.97
C ARG A 168 -53.74 0.44 19.35
N LEU A 169 -54.78 0.63 20.15
CA LEU A 169 -56.17 0.58 19.72
C LEU A 169 -56.74 1.99 19.81
N ARG A 170 -57.24 2.51 18.69
CA ARG A 170 -58.01 3.75 18.65
C ARG A 170 -59.39 3.45 18.11
N ALA A 171 -60.40 3.74 18.92
CA ALA A 171 -61.79 3.63 18.51
C ALA A 171 -62.43 5.01 18.53
N CYS A 172 -62.91 5.44 17.37
CA CYS A 172 -63.62 6.70 17.20
C CYS A 172 -65.05 6.44 16.76
N ALA A 173 -66.01 7.01 17.47
CA ALA A 173 -67.42 6.98 17.10
C ALA A 173 -67.95 8.41 16.91
N ARG A 174 -68.59 8.66 15.77
CA ARG A 174 -69.32 9.91 15.48
C ARG A 174 -70.82 9.67 15.67
N ILE A 175 -71.45 10.43 16.56
CA ILE A 175 -72.91 10.44 16.74
C ILE A 175 -73.41 11.88 16.56
N ILE A 176 -74.05 12.13 15.42
CA ILE A 176 -74.84 13.32 15.03
C ILE A 176 -74.08 14.68 15.09
N PHE A 177 -73.45 15.09 16.20
CA PHE A 177 -72.66 16.34 16.30
C PHE A 177 -71.41 16.26 17.22
N LYS A 178 -71.07 15.09 17.76
CA LYS A 178 -69.91 14.94 18.66
C LYS A 178 -69.14 13.66 18.35
N LYS A 179 -67.85 13.79 18.04
CA LYS A 179 -66.92 12.66 17.89
C LYS A 179 -66.29 12.35 19.25
N VAL A 180 -66.34 11.08 19.66
CA VAL A 180 -65.63 10.60 20.84
C VAL A 180 -64.61 9.58 20.38
N CYS A 181 -63.32 9.92 20.53
CA CYS A 181 -62.22 9.00 20.33
C CYS A 181 -61.69 8.53 21.69
N ARG A 182 -61.38 7.23 21.78
CA ARG A 182 -60.67 6.64 22.90
C ARG A 182 -59.45 5.92 22.38
N ASP A 183 -58.31 6.35 22.88
CA ASP A 183 -57.01 5.78 22.59
C ASP A 183 -56.61 4.88 23.76
N PHE A 184 -56.20 3.66 23.43
CA PHE A 184 -55.71 2.68 24.39
C PHE A 184 -54.40 2.12 23.89
N THR A 185 -53.35 2.24 24.70
CA THR A 185 -52.04 1.68 24.40
C THR A 185 -51.69 0.63 25.45
N ILE A 186 -51.43 -0.59 25.00
CA ILE A 186 -50.93 -1.68 25.84
C ILE A 186 -49.47 -1.93 25.45
N PRO A 187 -48.51 -1.47 26.25
CA PRO A 187 -47.13 -1.92 26.15
C PRO A 187 -46.98 -3.29 26.84
N LEU A 188 -46.40 -4.26 26.13
CA LEU A 188 -46.01 -5.58 26.63
C LEU A 188 -44.49 -5.72 26.47
N ARG A 189 -43.81 -6.02 27.58
CA ARG A 189 -42.36 -6.19 27.62
C ARG A 189 -42.01 -7.57 28.12
N TRP A 190 -41.16 -8.26 27.39
CA TRP A 190 -40.55 -9.49 27.87
C TRP A 190 -39.03 -9.37 27.82
N GLU A 191 -38.43 -9.43 29.01
CA GLU A 191 -37.00 -9.32 29.20
C GLU A 191 -36.47 -10.57 29.87
N ARG A 192 -35.42 -11.14 29.27
CA ARG A 192 -34.67 -12.23 29.88
C ARG A 192 -33.28 -11.78 30.37
N ASN A 193 -32.68 -10.78 29.71
CA ASN A 193 -31.39 -10.21 30.09
C ASN A 193 -31.25 -8.76 29.58
N ASN A 194 -30.96 -7.82 30.48
CA ASN A 194 -30.79 -6.38 30.18
C ASN A 194 -29.31 -5.94 30.09
N THR A 195 -28.36 -6.87 30.21
CA THR A 195 -26.94 -6.54 30.09
C THR A 195 -26.54 -6.41 28.62
N ILE A 196 -26.01 -5.24 28.28
CA ILE A 196 -25.36 -4.98 26.99
C ILE A 196 -23.94 -5.52 27.08
N ASN A 197 -23.53 -6.33 26.10
CA ASN A 197 -22.18 -6.90 26.09
C ASN A 197 -21.14 -5.85 25.69
N ARG A 198 -20.55 -5.20 26.70
CA ARG A 198 -19.42 -4.25 26.56
C ARG A 198 -18.06 -4.90 26.79
N THR A 199 -17.95 -6.22 26.60
CA THR A 199 -16.68 -6.93 26.78
C THR A 199 -15.73 -6.47 25.68
N PRO A 200 -14.54 -5.98 26.03
CA PRO A 200 -13.56 -5.55 25.05
C PRO A 200 -13.15 -6.68 24.08
N ILE A 201 -12.77 -6.32 22.86
CA ILE A 201 -12.33 -7.21 21.79
C ILE A 201 -10.84 -6.97 21.56
N ALA A 202 -10.06 -8.05 21.62
CA ALA A 202 -8.64 -8.00 21.31
C ALA A 202 -8.41 -7.83 19.80
N PRO A 203 -7.71 -6.76 19.33
CA PRO A 203 -7.42 -6.59 17.89
C PRO A 203 -6.49 -7.67 17.33
N LEU A 204 -5.73 -8.33 18.19
CA LEU A 204 -4.98 -9.55 17.90
C LEU A 204 -5.58 -10.71 18.71
N PRO A 205 -6.41 -11.57 18.09
CA PRO A 205 -7.06 -12.67 18.80
C PRO A 205 -6.06 -13.62 19.46
N HIS A 206 -6.30 -13.97 20.73
CA HIS A 206 -5.46 -14.86 21.53
C HIS A 206 -6.28 -15.98 22.18
N ALA A 207 -5.64 -17.01 22.73
CA ALA A 207 -6.33 -18.04 23.50
C ALA A 207 -7.26 -17.44 24.58
N GLY A 208 -8.54 -17.81 24.55
CA GLY A 208 -9.58 -17.26 25.44
C GLY A 208 -10.32 -16.03 24.90
N SER A 209 -9.94 -15.50 23.73
CA SER A 209 -10.73 -14.51 22.99
C SER A 209 -12.01 -15.15 22.41
N SER A 210 -12.96 -14.31 21.98
CA SER A 210 -14.17 -14.77 21.27
C SER A 210 -13.89 -15.28 19.84
N GLN A 211 -12.74 -14.91 19.27
CA GLN A 211 -12.25 -15.37 17.98
C GLN A 211 -11.15 -16.43 18.15
N PRO A 212 -10.87 -17.27 17.14
CA PRO A 212 -9.78 -18.24 17.19
C PRO A 212 -8.44 -17.56 17.53
N ASP A 213 -7.56 -18.25 18.25
CA ASP A 213 -6.22 -17.74 18.55
C ASP A 213 -5.42 -17.56 17.25
N ARG A 214 -4.89 -16.35 17.03
CA ARG A 214 -4.09 -16.00 15.86
C ARG A 214 -2.70 -15.46 16.25
N THR A 215 -2.31 -15.58 17.51
CA THR A 215 -1.06 -15.04 18.04
C THR A 215 0.19 -15.58 17.35
N GLN A 216 0.17 -16.83 16.89
CA GLN A 216 1.30 -17.44 16.19
C GLN A 216 1.37 -17.09 14.70
N GLU A 217 0.24 -16.87 14.04
CA GLU A 217 0.19 -16.68 12.58
C GLU A 217 0.28 -15.22 12.15
N LEU A 218 -0.15 -14.29 13.01
CA LEU A 218 -0.16 -12.86 12.70
C LEU A 218 1.09 -12.11 13.18
N VAL A 219 1.95 -12.76 13.97
CA VAL A 219 3.25 -12.21 14.37
C VAL A 219 4.35 -13.16 13.94
N LYS A 220 5.15 -12.75 12.96
CA LYS A 220 6.16 -13.61 12.30
C LYS A 220 7.44 -12.84 12.00
N GLY A 221 8.54 -13.56 11.98
CA GLY A 221 9.79 -13.11 11.41
C GLY A 221 9.79 -13.34 9.90
N ILE A 222 10.15 -12.36 9.09
CA ILE A 222 10.25 -12.50 7.62
C ILE A 222 11.66 -12.18 7.18
N HIS A 223 12.36 -13.14 6.59
CA HIS A 223 13.74 -12.96 6.16
C HIS A 223 13.84 -11.96 4.99
N MET A 224 14.75 -10.99 5.09
CA MET A 224 14.83 -9.84 4.18
C MET A 224 15.19 -10.24 2.74
N LEU A 225 15.93 -11.34 2.55
CA LEU A 225 16.37 -11.79 1.22
C LEU A 225 15.51 -12.90 0.62
N THR A 226 15.11 -13.87 1.43
CA THR A 226 14.44 -15.11 0.97
C THR A 226 12.93 -15.09 1.17
N ASN A 227 12.42 -14.13 1.96
CA ASN A 227 11.02 -14.04 2.37
C ASN A 227 10.51 -15.28 3.13
N GLU A 228 11.42 -16.12 3.65
CA GLU A 228 11.08 -17.24 4.50
C GLU A 228 10.54 -16.75 5.84
N SER A 229 9.48 -17.41 6.33
CA SER A 229 8.85 -17.08 7.60
C SER A 229 9.53 -17.84 8.75
N PHE A 230 9.79 -17.13 9.84
CA PHE A 230 10.33 -17.65 11.09
C PHE A 230 9.32 -17.41 12.21
N ASP A 231 9.18 -18.40 13.10
CA ASP A 231 8.27 -18.30 14.24
C ASP A 231 8.92 -17.51 15.38
N LEU A 232 8.07 -16.89 16.20
CA LEU A 232 8.49 -16.26 17.46
C LEU A 232 7.81 -16.97 18.63
N ASN A 233 8.46 -16.98 19.79
CA ASN A 233 7.81 -17.48 21.00
C ASN A 233 6.80 -16.43 21.48
N PHE A 234 5.51 -16.77 21.46
CA PHE A 234 4.50 -16.01 22.19
C PHE A 234 4.69 -16.25 23.69
N LEU A 235 5.18 -15.24 24.41
CA LEU A 235 5.56 -15.34 25.82
C LEU A 235 4.38 -15.11 26.77
N GLY A 236 3.28 -14.55 26.25
CA GLY A 236 2.03 -14.35 26.98
C GLY A 236 1.45 -12.95 26.80
N LEU A 237 0.35 -12.72 27.52
CA LEU A 237 -0.40 -11.47 27.54
C LEU A 237 -0.33 -10.86 28.94
N ASN A 238 -0.16 -9.53 29.03
CA ASN A 238 -0.19 -8.74 30.26
C ASN A 238 0.72 -9.33 31.37
N LEU A 239 1.99 -9.54 31.04
CA LEU A 239 2.95 -10.13 31.99
C LEU A 239 3.19 -9.18 33.18
N ASN A 240 3.21 -9.74 34.40
CA ASN A 240 3.46 -8.96 35.63
C ASN A 240 4.94 -8.60 35.84
N SER A 241 5.84 -9.19 35.05
CA SER A 241 7.28 -9.00 35.10
C SER A 241 7.87 -9.20 33.73
N GLU A 242 9.10 -8.73 33.53
CA GLU A 242 9.83 -8.97 32.29
C GLU A 242 9.95 -10.48 31.99
N PRO A 243 9.96 -10.88 30.70
CA PRO A 243 10.04 -12.28 30.33
C PRO A 243 11.36 -12.94 30.76
N ASN A 244 11.27 -14.22 31.11
CA ASN A 244 12.46 -15.03 31.35
C ASN A 244 13.09 -15.46 30.02
N ILE A 245 14.39 -15.20 29.85
CA ILE A 245 15.16 -15.58 28.65
C ILE A 245 15.08 -17.08 28.34
N ALA A 246 14.87 -17.95 29.34
CA ALA A 246 14.75 -19.38 29.14
C ALA A 246 13.53 -19.80 28.31
N ASN A 247 12.50 -18.94 28.23
CA ASN A 247 11.30 -19.17 27.42
C ASN A 247 11.50 -18.73 25.95
N ILE A 248 12.66 -18.18 25.61
CA ILE A 248 13.00 -17.68 24.27
C ILE A 248 13.90 -18.71 23.58
N THR A 249 13.27 -19.57 22.77
CA THR A 249 13.90 -20.68 22.07
C THR A 249 14.10 -20.41 20.59
N GLU A 250 13.20 -19.66 19.94
CA GLU A 250 13.24 -19.42 18.49
C GLU A 250 14.46 -18.57 18.11
N VAL A 251 15.23 -19.08 17.14
CA VAL A 251 16.44 -18.44 16.64
C VAL A 251 16.21 -17.88 15.24
N LEU A 252 16.32 -16.57 15.10
CA LEU A 252 16.11 -15.85 13.84
C LEU A 252 17.46 -15.43 13.23
N PRO A 253 17.57 -15.40 11.88
CA PRO A 253 18.64 -14.70 11.19
C PRO A 253 18.67 -13.20 11.55
N LEU A 254 19.83 -12.57 11.42
CA LEU A 254 20.01 -11.16 11.79
C LEU A 254 19.17 -10.20 10.93
N ASP A 255 19.00 -10.53 9.66
CA ASP A 255 18.24 -9.81 8.65
C ASP A 255 16.82 -10.35 8.53
N THR A 256 16.09 -10.31 9.65
CA THR A 256 14.70 -10.75 9.72
C THR A 256 13.83 -9.58 10.14
N TYR A 257 12.87 -9.18 9.31
CA TYR A 257 11.80 -8.28 9.74
C TYR A 257 10.92 -8.95 10.79
N ILE A 258 10.32 -8.19 11.70
CA ILE A 258 9.24 -8.70 12.54
C ILE A 258 7.94 -8.02 12.11
N ASP A 259 7.05 -8.83 11.53
CA ASP A 259 5.71 -8.40 11.14
C ASP A 259 4.75 -8.60 12.30
N ILE A 260 4.03 -7.54 12.66
CA ILE A 260 2.97 -7.54 13.65
C ILE A 260 1.68 -7.16 12.92
N LYS A 261 0.82 -8.16 12.71
CA LYS A 261 -0.47 -7.98 12.05
C LYS A 261 -1.63 -8.09 13.04
N THR A 262 -2.66 -7.31 12.80
CA THR A 262 -3.93 -7.36 13.55
C THR A 262 -5.10 -7.61 12.61
N VAL A 263 -6.22 -8.10 13.16
CA VAL A 263 -7.44 -8.33 12.36
C VAL A 263 -8.30 -7.07 12.23
N LYS A 264 -7.98 -6.02 12.98
CA LYS A 264 -8.66 -4.72 13.00
C LYS A 264 -7.70 -3.61 12.56
N GLY A 265 -8.22 -2.52 12.01
CA GLY A 265 -7.43 -1.30 11.85
C GLY A 265 -7.13 -0.71 13.22
N LEU A 266 -6.06 0.07 13.31
CA LEU A 266 -5.62 0.71 14.55
C LEU A 266 -5.48 2.21 14.31
N ILE A 267 -5.79 3.01 15.33
CA ILE A 267 -5.43 4.44 15.33
C ILE A 267 -3.90 4.54 15.49
N PRO A 268 -3.17 5.13 14.53
CA PRO A 268 -1.70 5.05 14.48
C PRO A 268 -0.96 6.17 15.22
N ASN A 269 -1.66 7.19 15.70
CA ASN A 269 -1.06 8.42 16.26
C ASN A 269 -1.29 8.64 17.76
N LYS A 270 -1.86 7.67 18.49
CA LYS A 270 -2.00 7.78 19.94
C LYS A 270 -0.65 7.66 20.65
N ASN A 271 -0.52 8.34 21.78
CA ASN A 271 0.61 8.25 22.73
C ASN A 271 2.02 8.33 22.09
N GLY A 272 2.20 9.07 21.00
CA GLY A 272 3.50 9.20 20.33
C GLY A 272 3.94 7.96 19.56
N ILE A 273 3.02 7.06 19.17
CA ILE A 273 3.37 5.91 18.31
C ILE A 273 3.99 6.35 16.99
N SER A 274 3.47 7.42 16.38
CA SER A 274 4.04 7.98 15.15
C SER A 274 5.48 8.46 15.33
N ASP A 275 5.97 8.70 16.56
CA ASP A 275 7.38 9.04 16.80
C ASP A 275 8.28 7.81 16.64
N LYS A 276 7.78 6.60 16.92
CA LYS A 276 8.51 5.33 16.87
C LYS A 276 8.31 4.57 15.57
N ILE A 277 7.10 4.59 15.02
CA ILE A 277 6.69 3.82 13.84
C ILE A 277 6.31 4.79 12.72
N GLY A 278 7.02 4.71 11.60
CA GLY A 278 6.78 5.56 10.45
C GLY A 278 5.68 5.06 9.52
N GLY A 279 5.38 5.84 8.48
CA GLY A 279 4.43 5.48 7.43
C GLY A 279 2.98 5.88 7.71
N HIS A 280 2.77 6.73 8.72
CA HIS A 280 1.47 7.36 8.98
C HIS A 280 1.35 8.66 8.17
N THR A 281 0.88 8.55 6.93
CA THR A 281 0.81 9.68 5.97
C THR A 281 -0.60 10.10 5.59
N GLY A 282 -1.62 9.34 6.00
CA GLY A 282 -3.02 9.63 5.70
C GLY A 282 -3.99 9.09 6.74
N GLY A 283 -5.29 9.36 6.56
CA GLY A 283 -6.35 8.97 7.52
C GLY A 283 -6.43 7.47 7.78
N ALA A 284 -6.78 7.08 9.00
CA ALA A 284 -6.86 5.70 9.43
C ALA A 284 -8.28 5.14 9.27
N ALA A 285 -8.43 3.99 8.60
CA ALA A 285 -9.72 3.32 8.45
C ALA A 285 -9.77 1.97 9.18
N GLY A 286 -10.98 1.45 9.40
CA GLY A 286 -11.22 0.10 9.93
C GLY A 286 -10.88 -0.09 11.42
N TYR A 287 -10.68 1.00 12.17
CA TYR A 287 -10.37 0.96 13.61
C TYR A 287 -11.61 1.02 14.51
N THR A 288 -12.81 1.13 13.94
CA THR A 288 -14.07 1.19 14.69
C THR A 288 -14.99 0.05 14.27
N ASP A 289 -15.54 -0.67 15.25
CA ASP A 289 -16.67 -1.60 15.05
C ASP A 289 -17.91 -1.09 15.77
N LEU A 290 -19.03 -1.02 15.05
CA LEU A 290 -20.35 -0.68 15.59
C LEU A 290 -21.21 -1.95 15.67
N ILE A 291 -21.67 -2.30 16.87
CA ILE A 291 -22.42 -3.53 17.11
C ILE A 291 -23.78 -3.20 17.77
N PRO A 292 -24.91 -3.29 17.04
CA PRO A 292 -25.03 -3.58 15.62
C PRO A 292 -24.60 -2.37 14.76
N PRO A 293 -24.42 -2.51 13.42
CA PRO A 293 -23.85 -1.44 12.59
C PRO A 293 -24.66 -0.13 12.56
N GLN A 294 -25.99 -0.20 12.67
CA GLN A 294 -26.84 0.99 12.69
C GLN A 294 -27.50 1.19 14.07
N ARG A 295 -27.51 2.44 14.54
CA ARG A 295 -28.15 2.81 15.80
C ARG A 295 -29.65 3.07 15.66
N VAL A 296 -30.09 3.56 14.50
CA VAL A 296 -31.50 3.88 14.24
C VAL A 296 -32.07 2.90 13.22
N VAL A 297 -33.17 2.22 13.57
CA VAL A 297 -33.89 1.30 12.69
C VAL A 297 -35.36 1.70 12.67
N ALA A 298 -35.88 2.05 11.48
CA ALA A 298 -37.26 2.54 11.29
C ALA A 298 -37.62 3.72 12.24
N GLY A 299 -36.70 4.69 12.37
CA GLY A 299 -36.83 5.87 13.22
C GLY A 299 -36.75 5.61 14.73
N LYS A 300 -36.54 4.35 15.17
CA LYS A 300 -36.35 3.98 16.58
C LYS A 300 -34.89 3.70 16.85
N GLU A 301 -34.35 4.28 17.93
CA GLU A 301 -33.01 3.90 18.38
C GLU A 301 -33.01 2.50 18.98
N ILE A 302 -31.95 1.74 18.71
CA ILE A 302 -31.63 0.47 19.36
C ILE A 302 -30.31 0.61 20.13
N ARG A 303 -30.07 -0.32 21.05
CA ARG A 303 -28.81 -0.33 21.81
C ARG A 303 -27.65 -0.76 20.92
N GLN A 304 -26.68 0.13 20.76
CA GLN A 304 -25.45 -0.08 20.01
C GLN A 304 -24.25 0.07 20.95
N VAL A 305 -23.25 -0.78 20.73
CA VAL A 305 -21.94 -0.73 21.36
C VAL A 305 -20.92 -0.30 20.32
N LYS A 306 -20.10 0.68 20.65
CA LYS A 306 -18.98 1.11 19.81
C LYS A 306 -17.68 0.57 20.38
N HIS A 307 -16.86 -0.03 19.53
CA HIS A 307 -15.49 -0.46 19.84
C HIS A 307 -14.51 0.36 19.02
N LYS A 308 -13.45 0.86 19.64
CA LYS A 308 -12.44 1.71 19.00
C LYS A 308 -11.04 1.19 19.34
N TYR A 309 -10.32 0.79 18.31
CA TYR A 309 -9.04 0.10 18.44
C TYR A 309 -7.86 1.05 18.23
N SER A 310 -6.87 0.96 19.12
CA SER A 310 -5.64 1.73 19.01
C SER A 310 -4.43 0.90 19.43
N ILE A 311 -3.26 1.29 18.92
CA ILE A 311 -1.99 0.90 19.50
C ILE A 311 -1.55 2.00 20.48
N GLU A 312 -1.19 1.61 21.69
CA GLU A 312 -0.87 2.54 22.78
C GLU A 312 0.63 2.64 23.04
N ASP A 313 1.38 1.54 22.82
CA ASP A 313 2.83 1.53 22.94
C ASP A 313 3.44 0.38 22.11
N ILE A 314 4.70 0.53 21.72
CA ILE A 314 5.55 -0.51 21.14
C ILE A 314 6.99 -0.30 21.58
N LYS A 315 7.64 -1.38 21.98
CA LYS A 315 9.01 -1.41 22.51
C LYS A 315 9.74 -2.66 22.05
N ILE A 316 11.03 -2.49 21.83
CA ILE A 316 11.96 -3.60 21.61
C ILE A 316 12.94 -3.59 22.77
N LYS A 317 13.11 -4.75 23.40
CA LYS A 317 14.01 -4.94 24.53
C LYS A 317 15.04 -6.00 24.18
N ALA A 318 16.29 -5.77 24.58
CA ALA A 318 17.40 -6.68 24.36
C ALA A 318 18.06 -7.06 25.69
N TRP A 319 18.43 -8.32 25.84
CA TRP A 319 19.09 -8.83 27.04
C TRP A 319 20.61 -8.64 26.93
N ASN A 320 21.20 -7.85 27.84
CA ASN A 320 22.64 -7.56 27.83
C ASN A 320 23.51 -8.62 28.55
N GLY A 321 22.89 -9.71 29.03
CA GLY A 321 23.54 -10.72 29.88
C GLY A 321 23.11 -10.65 31.35
N SER A 322 22.62 -9.51 31.82
CA SER A 322 22.23 -9.25 33.22
C SER A 322 20.84 -8.60 33.38
N SER A 323 20.41 -7.79 32.42
CA SER A 323 19.14 -7.06 32.46
C SER A 323 18.59 -6.83 31.05
N TRP A 324 17.27 -6.67 30.95
CA TRP A 324 16.63 -6.16 29.75
C TRP A 324 16.86 -4.65 29.63
N ILE A 325 17.30 -4.20 28.45
CA ILE A 325 17.47 -2.77 28.15
C ILE A 325 16.67 -2.41 26.89
N ASP A 326 16.30 -1.14 26.73
CA ASP A 326 15.72 -0.65 25.48
C ASP A 326 16.68 -0.85 24.32
N TYR A 327 16.14 -1.27 23.18
CA TYR A 327 16.91 -1.54 21.97
C TYR A 327 16.41 -0.69 20.81
N HIS A 328 17.33 0.07 20.23
CA HIS A 328 17.11 0.88 19.04
C HIS A 328 17.99 0.34 17.90
N PRO A 329 17.40 -0.22 16.83
CA PRO A 329 18.15 -0.91 15.79
C PRO A 329 19.23 -0.07 15.10
N PHE A 330 18.95 1.22 14.87
CA PHE A 330 19.91 2.11 14.22
C PHE A 330 21.05 2.54 15.16
N GLU A 331 20.76 2.75 16.44
CA GLU A 331 21.79 3.18 17.39
C GLU A 331 22.79 2.08 17.71
N ALA A 332 22.33 0.82 17.64
CA ALA A 332 23.16 -0.36 17.86
C ALA A 332 24.23 -0.55 16.77
N LEU A 333 24.08 0.11 15.62
CA LEU A 333 24.93 -0.04 14.44
C LEU A 333 25.98 1.07 14.28
N VAL A 334 25.89 2.13 15.08
CA VAL A 334 26.74 3.33 14.94
C VAL A 334 27.48 3.68 16.21
N GLU A 335 28.60 4.37 16.05
CA GLU A 335 29.48 4.78 17.15
C GLU A 335 28.83 5.86 18.03
N ALA A 336 28.94 5.67 19.35
CA ALA A 336 28.23 6.47 20.35
C ALA A 336 28.59 7.97 20.33
N GLY A 337 29.85 8.30 20.04
CA GLY A 337 30.40 9.66 20.19
C GLY A 337 30.37 10.52 18.93
N THR A 338 30.13 9.92 17.75
CA THR A 338 30.27 10.61 16.45
C THR A 338 28.98 10.58 15.63
N GLU A 339 28.22 9.49 15.66
CA GLU A 339 27.14 9.23 14.69
C GLU A 339 25.77 8.99 15.36
N ARG A 340 25.73 8.59 16.64
CA ARG A 340 24.48 8.18 17.31
C ARG A 340 23.39 9.25 17.38
N SER A 341 23.78 10.52 17.59
CA SER A 341 22.82 11.65 17.60
C SER A 341 22.12 11.87 16.26
N GLU A 342 22.66 11.31 15.18
CA GLU A 342 22.04 11.43 13.86
C GLU A 342 20.96 10.37 13.59
N VAL A 343 20.92 9.31 14.41
CA VAL A 343 20.06 8.13 14.23
C VAL A 343 19.12 7.80 15.40
N GLU A 344 19.29 8.43 16.57
CA GLU A 344 18.47 8.18 17.78
C GLU A 344 16.97 8.48 17.60
N GLY A 345 16.62 9.36 16.66
CA GLY A 345 15.23 9.73 16.35
C GLY A 345 14.62 8.97 15.17
N LEU A 346 15.33 8.00 14.60
CA LEU A 346 14.82 7.25 13.45
C LEU A 346 13.75 6.25 13.85
N LYS A 347 12.80 6.00 12.95
CA LYS A 347 11.69 5.07 13.21
C LYS A 347 12.23 3.64 13.28
N ILE A 348 11.84 2.88 14.31
CA ILE A 348 12.27 1.48 14.49
C ILE A 348 11.55 0.49 13.55
N GLY A 349 10.53 0.97 12.84
CA GLY A 349 9.73 0.21 11.89
C GLY A 349 8.71 1.10 11.20
N TYR A 350 7.99 0.55 10.22
CA TYR A 350 7.00 1.27 9.43
C TYR A 350 5.70 0.48 9.29
N TRP A 351 4.58 1.20 9.22
CA TRP A 351 3.31 0.66 8.76
C TRP A 351 3.43 0.16 7.32
N GLN A 352 3.06 -1.09 7.06
CA GLN A 352 3.07 -1.65 5.71
C GLN A 352 1.75 -1.33 5.02
N ARG A 353 1.78 -0.39 4.08
CA ARG A 353 0.57 0.22 3.49
C ARG A 353 0.07 -0.59 2.29
N SER A 354 -1.19 -1.02 2.36
CA SER A 354 -1.94 -1.61 1.24
C SER A 354 -3.37 -1.03 1.08
N GLY A 355 -3.62 0.14 1.68
CA GLY A 355 -4.88 0.88 1.69
C GLY A 355 -4.92 1.87 2.86
N GLU A 356 -6.10 2.38 3.23
CA GLU A 356 -6.29 3.32 4.35
C GLU A 356 -6.22 2.66 5.75
N GLN A 357 -6.12 1.32 5.81
CA GLN A 357 -6.09 0.58 7.07
C GLN A 357 -4.66 0.46 7.63
N TYR A 358 -4.49 0.81 8.90
CA TYR A 358 -3.25 0.60 9.65
C TYR A 358 -3.37 -0.65 10.52
N ASN A 359 -2.95 -1.80 10.00
CA ASN A 359 -3.06 -3.08 10.71
C ASN A 359 -1.81 -3.96 10.64
N ILE A 360 -0.75 -3.52 9.96
CA ILE A 360 0.52 -4.24 9.82
C ILE A 360 1.68 -3.29 10.13
N ILE A 361 2.43 -3.59 11.18
CA ILE A 361 3.70 -2.93 11.50
C ILE A 361 4.83 -3.90 11.16
N ARG A 362 5.86 -3.42 10.46
CA ARG A 362 7.09 -4.17 10.20
C ARG A 362 8.26 -3.49 10.91
N LEU A 363 8.85 -4.15 11.90
CA LEU A 363 10.07 -3.68 12.56
C LEU A 363 11.28 -3.86 11.64
N LEU A 364 12.27 -2.96 11.72
CA LEU A 364 13.42 -2.82 10.83
C LEU A 364 13.12 -2.34 9.40
N ALA A 365 11.85 -2.19 9.01
CA ALA A 365 11.50 -1.55 7.75
C ALA A 365 11.97 -0.09 7.76
N THR A 366 12.33 0.43 6.59
CA THR A 366 12.68 1.84 6.38
C THR A 366 11.66 2.58 5.51
N THR A 367 10.67 1.85 4.98
CA THR A 367 9.62 2.39 4.11
C THR A 367 8.27 1.72 4.39
N PRO A 368 7.14 2.32 3.99
CA PRO A 368 5.82 1.67 4.07
C PRO A 368 5.61 0.55 3.03
N PHE A 369 6.61 0.26 2.20
CA PHE A 369 6.54 -0.71 1.10
C PHE A 369 7.58 -1.83 1.19
N SER A 370 8.31 -1.97 2.29
CA SER A 370 9.36 -3.00 2.45
C SER A 370 8.86 -4.44 2.25
N PHE A 371 7.55 -4.70 2.32
CA PHE A 371 6.96 -5.99 1.90
C PHE A 371 7.14 -6.34 0.41
N THR A 372 7.48 -5.36 -0.42
CA THR A 372 7.69 -5.53 -1.86
C THR A 372 9.11 -5.95 -2.22
N GLU A 373 10.08 -5.87 -1.32
CA GLU A 373 11.51 -6.12 -1.62
C GLU A 373 11.79 -7.53 -2.18
N ALA A 374 10.97 -8.51 -1.81
CA ALA A 374 11.06 -9.89 -2.32
C ALA A 374 10.22 -10.13 -3.59
N GLY A 375 9.51 -9.11 -4.08
CA GLY A 375 8.70 -9.14 -5.30
C GLY A 375 9.53 -8.93 -6.56
N VAL A 376 8.93 -9.20 -7.71
CA VAL A 376 9.51 -8.80 -9.00
C VAL A 376 9.11 -7.37 -9.31
N PRO A 377 9.95 -6.56 -9.98
CA PRO A 377 9.57 -5.22 -10.39
C PRO A 377 8.23 -5.21 -11.11
N GLY A 378 7.32 -4.32 -10.68
CA GLY A 378 5.95 -4.23 -11.19
C GLY A 378 4.93 -5.20 -10.57
N SER A 379 5.30 -6.06 -9.61
CA SER A 379 4.34 -6.94 -8.92
C SER A 379 3.41 -6.21 -7.95
N PHE A 380 3.81 -5.02 -7.49
CA PHE A 380 2.99 -4.16 -6.64
C PHE A 380 2.91 -2.78 -7.27
N VAL A 381 1.68 -2.31 -7.48
CA VAL A 381 1.39 -0.97 -8.01
C VAL A 381 0.54 -0.23 -6.97
N PRO A 382 1.13 0.66 -6.15
CA PRO A 382 0.46 1.29 -5.01
C PRO A 382 -0.89 1.95 -5.36
N GLU A 383 -1.00 2.53 -6.56
CA GLU A 383 -2.19 3.24 -7.03
C GLU A 383 -3.42 2.31 -7.17
N GLN A 384 -3.20 1.03 -7.49
CA GLN A 384 -4.27 0.02 -7.55
C GLN A 384 -4.88 -0.24 -6.16
N TYR A 385 -4.10 -0.01 -5.11
CA TYR A 385 -4.50 -0.12 -3.71
C TYR A 385 -4.94 1.22 -3.10
N GLY A 386 -5.04 2.27 -3.92
CA GLY A 386 -5.47 3.60 -3.48
C GLY A 386 -4.38 4.45 -2.84
N ILE A 387 -3.12 3.99 -2.86
CA ILE A 387 -1.98 4.74 -2.35
C ILE A 387 -1.41 5.56 -3.51
N THR A 388 -1.82 6.81 -3.58
CA THR A 388 -1.35 7.77 -4.60
C THR A 388 -0.21 8.63 -4.03
N PRO A 389 0.56 9.33 -4.88
CA PRO A 389 1.52 10.32 -4.38
C PRO A 389 0.87 11.36 -3.46
N SER A 390 -0.37 11.78 -3.74
CA SER A 390 -1.10 12.70 -2.85
C SER A 390 -1.41 12.10 -1.47
N GLU A 391 -1.65 10.79 -1.38
CA GLU A 391 -1.92 10.11 -0.10
C GLU A 391 -0.64 9.82 0.70
N LEU A 392 0.51 9.76 0.03
CA LEU A 392 1.80 9.52 0.68
C LEU A 392 2.52 10.82 1.08
N PHE A 393 2.38 11.87 0.27
CA PHE A 393 3.17 13.10 0.40
C PHE A 393 2.35 14.34 0.79
N CYS A 394 1.01 14.27 0.74
CA CYS A 394 0.16 15.38 1.15
C CYS A 394 -0.75 14.99 2.31
N GLU A 395 -1.20 16.01 3.05
CA GLU A 395 -2.32 15.86 3.98
C GLU A 395 -3.57 15.33 3.24
N SER A 396 -4.10 14.20 3.70
CA SER A 396 -5.31 13.60 3.14
C SER A 396 -6.51 14.53 3.28
N THR A 397 -7.45 14.43 2.34
CA THR A 397 -8.69 15.22 2.40
C THR A 397 -9.61 14.68 3.51
N PRO A 398 -10.09 15.53 4.45
CA PRO A 398 -11.02 15.09 5.48
C PRO A 398 -12.37 14.64 4.90
N LYS A 399 -13.07 13.76 5.62
CA LYS A 399 -14.46 13.42 5.36
C LYS A 399 -15.32 14.67 5.53
N ASP A 400 -16.22 14.86 4.57
CA ASP A 400 -17.14 16.00 4.53
C ASP A 400 -18.51 15.61 5.13
N PHE A 401 -19.37 16.61 5.30
CA PHE A 401 -20.72 16.43 5.82
C PHE A 401 -21.59 15.58 4.88
N VAL A 402 -22.33 14.63 5.47
CA VAL A 402 -23.40 13.93 4.76
C VAL A 402 -24.65 14.80 4.79
N SER A 403 -25.33 14.93 3.65
CA SER A 403 -26.44 15.86 3.48
C SER A 403 -27.72 15.17 3.04
N SER A 404 -28.85 15.57 3.61
CA SER A 404 -30.20 15.22 3.15
C SER A 404 -30.90 16.47 2.61
N ASN A 405 -31.36 16.37 1.36
CA ASN A 405 -32.18 17.37 0.67
C ASN A 405 -33.27 16.67 -0.16
N VAL A 406 -34.15 17.42 -0.82
CA VAL A 406 -35.29 16.88 -1.59
C VAL A 406 -35.21 17.16 -3.09
N LEU A 407 -34.03 17.46 -3.63
CA LEU A 407 -33.83 17.82 -5.03
C LEU A 407 -34.27 16.71 -6.01
N ASN A 408 -34.07 15.45 -5.63
CA ASN A 408 -34.47 14.27 -6.42
C ASN A 408 -35.93 13.83 -6.21
N LYS A 409 -36.70 14.47 -5.30
CA LYS A 409 -38.10 14.10 -5.03
C LYS A 409 -39.06 14.90 -5.90
N ALA A 410 -40.17 14.30 -6.32
CA ALA A 410 -41.14 14.96 -7.20
C ALA A 410 -41.79 16.17 -6.52
N LEU A 411 -42.01 17.26 -7.27
CA LEU A 411 -42.74 18.43 -6.78
C LEU A 411 -44.17 18.04 -6.37
N GLY A 412 -44.67 18.64 -5.29
CA GLY A 412 -45.98 18.33 -4.72
C GLY A 412 -46.06 16.99 -3.99
N THR A 413 -44.93 16.33 -3.71
CA THR A 413 -44.92 15.15 -2.84
C THR A 413 -45.27 15.56 -1.43
N ILE A 414 -46.34 15.01 -0.88
CA ILE A 414 -46.86 15.31 0.46
C ILE A 414 -46.48 14.20 1.43
N TYR A 415 -45.94 14.58 2.57
CA TYR A 415 -45.62 13.70 3.69
C TYR A 415 -46.49 14.05 4.89
N HIS A 416 -47.43 13.17 5.21
CA HIS A 416 -48.20 13.29 6.44
C HIS A 416 -47.44 12.65 7.60
N PRO A 417 -47.51 13.19 8.82
CA PRO A 417 -46.95 12.55 10.00
C PRO A 417 -47.40 11.09 10.09
N PRO A 418 -46.47 10.13 10.12
CA PRO A 418 -46.81 8.73 10.07
C PRO A 418 -47.48 8.30 11.38
N THR A 419 -48.65 7.64 11.29
CA THR A 419 -49.28 7.00 12.47
C THR A 419 -48.69 5.61 12.77
N GLN A 420 -47.99 5.04 11.78
CA GLN A 420 -47.58 3.63 11.72
C GLN A 420 -46.10 3.40 12.08
N TYR A 421 -45.27 4.43 11.95
CA TYR A 421 -43.83 4.45 12.22
C TYR A 421 -43.44 5.85 12.70
N LEU A 422 -42.20 6.06 13.17
CA LEU A 422 -41.84 7.30 13.88
C LEU A 422 -41.62 8.50 12.95
N ALA A 423 -40.99 8.29 11.78
CA ALA A 423 -40.62 9.35 10.85
C ALA A 423 -40.32 8.79 9.45
N HIS A 424 -40.47 9.61 8.41
CA HIS A 424 -40.16 9.26 7.02
C HIS A 424 -38.67 9.35 6.75
N GLU A 425 -38.07 8.28 6.23
CA GLU A 425 -36.69 8.30 5.75
C GLU A 425 -36.64 9.01 4.39
N ILE A 426 -35.92 10.13 4.32
CA ILE A 426 -35.74 10.93 3.12
C ILE A 426 -34.24 11.19 2.95
N ASN A 427 -33.65 10.55 1.93
CA ASN A 427 -32.24 10.72 1.54
C ASN A 427 -31.28 10.69 2.75
N GLY A 428 -31.42 9.66 3.60
CA GLY A 428 -30.52 9.39 4.73
C GLY A 428 -30.95 9.96 6.09
N ALA A 429 -31.88 10.92 6.17
CA ALA A 429 -32.38 11.46 7.44
C ALA A 429 -33.87 11.16 7.64
N TYR A 430 -34.34 11.18 8.89
CA TYR A 430 -35.73 10.87 9.23
C TYR A 430 -36.52 12.13 9.59
N PHE A 431 -37.65 12.38 8.92
CA PHE A 431 -38.46 13.59 9.07
C PHE A 431 -39.88 13.29 9.54
N THR A 432 -40.39 14.10 10.47
CA THR A 432 -41.79 14.11 10.91
C THR A 432 -42.17 15.48 11.45
N LEU A 433 -43.43 15.69 11.82
CA LEU A 433 -43.84 16.91 12.55
C LEU A 433 -43.90 16.61 14.06
N GLU A 434 -44.14 17.62 14.88
CA GLU A 434 -44.44 17.49 16.32
C GLU A 434 -45.95 17.59 16.58
N GLY A 435 -46.55 16.66 17.35
CA GLY A 435 -48.00 16.66 17.66
C GLY A 435 -48.61 15.27 17.88
N GLU A 436 -49.85 15.21 18.38
CA GLU A 436 -50.66 13.98 18.41
C GLU A 436 -51.55 13.90 17.17
N TYR A 437 -51.36 12.87 16.34
CA TYR A 437 -51.98 12.79 15.01
C TYR A 437 -53.35 12.10 15.03
N TYR A 438 -54.35 12.74 14.43
CA TYR A 438 -55.71 12.21 14.37
C TYR A 438 -56.44 12.55 13.07
N LEU A 439 -57.54 11.83 12.82
CA LEU A 439 -58.50 12.09 11.75
C LEU A 439 -59.79 12.58 12.39
N THR A 440 -60.29 13.75 11.98
CA THR A 440 -61.59 14.36 12.36
C THR A 440 -62.40 14.70 11.11
N ILE A 441 -63.70 14.97 11.25
CA ILE A 441 -64.57 15.33 10.12
C ILE A 441 -65.59 16.35 10.64
N ASP A 442 -65.67 17.53 10.03
CA ASP A 442 -66.64 18.59 10.34
C ASP A 442 -67.75 18.68 9.29
N GLU A 443 -68.94 19.07 9.73
CA GLU A 443 -70.14 19.20 8.89
C GLU A 443 -70.45 20.67 8.66
N ASN A 444 -70.54 21.06 7.40
CA ASN A 444 -70.98 22.42 7.05
C ASN A 444 -72.50 22.54 7.28
N PRO A 445 -73.02 23.77 7.48
CA PRO A 445 -74.45 24.01 7.69
C PRO A 445 -75.38 23.49 6.58
N ASP A 446 -74.84 23.16 5.41
CA ASP A 446 -75.55 22.62 4.25
C ASP A 446 -75.59 21.07 4.18
N GLY A 447 -75.01 20.38 5.16
CA GLY A 447 -74.96 18.91 5.20
C GLY A 447 -73.84 18.30 4.36
N SER A 448 -72.92 19.11 3.82
CA SER A 448 -71.67 18.61 3.25
C SER A 448 -70.65 18.29 4.34
N GLN A 449 -69.90 17.20 4.15
CA GLN A 449 -68.88 16.73 5.10
C GLN A 449 -67.48 17.12 4.62
N THR A 450 -66.70 17.75 5.49
CA THR A 450 -65.31 18.09 5.26
C THR A 450 -64.43 17.22 6.14
N LEU A 451 -63.54 16.45 5.52
CA LEU A 451 -62.61 15.56 6.21
C LEU A 451 -61.49 16.43 6.82
N ILE A 452 -61.50 16.66 8.13
CA ILE A 452 -60.40 17.34 8.83
C ILE A 452 -59.42 16.26 9.28
N LYS A 453 -58.55 15.82 8.37
CA LYS A 453 -57.30 15.17 8.77
C LYS A 453 -56.57 16.11 9.73
N ASN A 454 -55.61 15.65 10.52
CA ASN A 454 -54.51 16.57 10.78
C ASN A 454 -53.96 16.93 9.39
N GLU A 455 -54.41 18.06 8.85
CA GLU A 455 -53.98 18.63 7.56
C GLU A 455 -52.50 19.01 7.66
N ASP A 456 -51.89 18.89 8.84
CA ASP A 456 -50.46 18.99 9.04
C ASP A 456 -49.75 17.97 8.14
N TYR A 457 -49.06 18.51 7.16
CA TYR A 457 -48.13 17.82 6.30
C TYR A 457 -46.92 18.71 6.11
N PHE A 458 -45.87 18.09 5.62
CA PHE A 458 -44.80 18.81 4.96
C PHE A 458 -44.70 18.32 3.53
N GLU A 459 -44.42 19.23 2.62
CA GLU A 459 -44.48 18.97 1.18
C GLU A 459 -43.22 19.43 0.45
N VAL A 460 -42.94 18.80 -0.69
CA VAL A 460 -41.87 19.23 -1.59
C VAL A 460 -42.40 20.36 -2.48
N THR A 461 -41.89 21.57 -2.26
CA THR A 461 -42.25 22.77 -3.04
C THR A 461 -41.05 23.28 -3.83
N ASN A 462 -41.31 24.22 -4.73
CA ASN A 462 -40.31 25.01 -5.45
C ASN A 462 -40.22 26.46 -4.92
N ALA A 463 -40.41 26.65 -3.61
CA ALA A 463 -40.32 27.96 -3.00
C ALA A 463 -38.93 28.59 -3.22
N ALA A 464 -38.91 29.85 -3.64
CA ALA A 464 -37.66 30.60 -3.81
C ALA A 464 -36.95 30.74 -2.47
N ASN A 465 -35.64 30.50 -2.45
CA ASN A 465 -34.82 30.51 -1.24
C ASN A 465 -33.47 31.15 -1.51
N ALA A 466 -32.81 31.61 -0.44
CA ALA A 466 -31.53 32.33 -0.52
C ALA A 466 -30.35 31.45 -1.02
N PHE A 467 -30.51 30.13 -1.02
CA PHE A 467 -29.46 29.16 -1.35
C PHE A 467 -29.56 28.63 -2.79
N GLY A 468 -30.58 29.05 -3.56
CA GLY A 468 -30.75 28.68 -4.97
C GLY A 468 -31.20 27.23 -5.20
N PHE A 469 -31.82 26.57 -4.21
CA PHE A 469 -32.34 25.22 -4.38
C PHE A 469 -33.66 25.24 -5.17
N ASP A 470 -33.79 24.39 -6.18
CA ASP A 470 -35.02 24.28 -6.99
C ASP A 470 -36.19 23.62 -6.22
N ARG A 471 -35.90 22.89 -5.14
CA ARG A 471 -36.88 22.18 -4.33
C ARG A 471 -36.56 22.29 -2.83
N SER A 472 -37.59 22.38 -1.99
CA SER A 472 -37.47 22.47 -0.53
C SER A 472 -38.60 21.74 0.17
N LEU A 473 -38.33 21.29 1.40
CA LEU A 473 -39.35 20.71 2.28
C LEU A 473 -40.06 21.84 3.02
N SER A 474 -41.37 21.97 2.85
CA SER A 474 -42.14 23.10 3.36
C SER A 474 -43.19 22.67 4.36
N PHE A 475 -43.36 23.41 5.44
CA PHE A 475 -44.36 23.17 6.48
C PHE A 475 -44.91 24.49 7.02
N ASP A 476 -46.13 24.44 7.55
CA ASP A 476 -46.86 25.62 8.04
C ASP A 476 -46.33 26.13 9.39
N GLN A 477 -46.54 27.41 9.69
CA GLN A 477 -46.09 28.07 10.92
C GLN A 477 -46.55 27.40 12.23
N ASP A 478 -47.70 26.73 12.21
CA ASP A 478 -48.30 26.10 13.39
C ASP A 478 -47.69 24.71 13.67
N ASN A 479 -46.78 24.25 12.79
CA ASN A 479 -46.12 22.96 12.85
C ASN A 479 -44.63 23.10 13.17
N SER A 480 -44.11 22.19 14.01
CA SER A 480 -42.68 22.05 14.24
C SER A 480 -42.12 20.88 13.43
N LEU A 481 -41.08 21.10 12.65
CA LEU A 481 -40.41 20.03 11.90
C LEU A 481 -39.39 19.32 12.79
N VAL A 482 -39.51 18.00 12.90
CA VAL A 482 -38.60 17.13 13.64
C VAL A 482 -37.72 16.37 12.67
N ILE A 483 -36.41 16.49 12.85
CA ILE A 483 -35.38 15.77 12.10
C ILE A 483 -34.66 14.84 13.07
N ILE A 484 -34.68 13.53 12.80
CA ILE A 484 -33.89 12.52 13.53
C ILE A 484 -32.73 12.11 12.62
N LEU A 485 -31.51 12.28 13.13
CA LEU A 485 -30.30 11.94 12.39
C LEU A 485 -30.09 10.41 12.40
N PRO A 486 -29.59 9.82 11.29
CA PRO A 486 -29.35 8.38 11.23
C PRO A 486 -28.23 7.94 12.18
N GLU A 487 -27.29 8.84 12.43
CA GLU A 487 -26.09 8.63 13.23
C GLU A 487 -25.89 9.82 14.19
N PRO A 488 -25.50 9.55 15.45
CA PRO A 488 -25.13 10.61 16.38
C PRO A 488 -24.01 11.48 15.81
N SER A 489 -24.23 12.79 15.78
CA SER A 489 -23.37 13.72 15.03
C SER A 489 -22.75 14.78 15.93
N VAL A 490 -21.52 15.19 15.61
CA VAL A 490 -20.78 16.23 16.35
C VAL A 490 -21.12 17.61 15.82
N LYS A 491 -21.37 17.73 14.51
CA LYS A 491 -21.69 18.99 13.83
C LYS A 491 -22.90 18.84 12.95
N THR A 492 -23.71 19.89 12.83
CA THR A 492 -24.81 19.97 11.87
C THR A 492 -24.82 21.33 11.16
N ARG A 493 -25.32 21.31 9.93
CA ARG A 493 -25.49 22.46 9.04
C ARG A 493 -26.91 22.46 8.53
N LEU A 494 -27.61 23.59 8.63
CA LEU A 494 -28.97 23.73 8.15
C LEU A 494 -29.05 24.90 7.18
N LYS A 495 -29.67 24.64 6.03
CA LYS A 495 -30.10 25.68 5.09
C LYS A 495 -31.62 25.69 5.08
N LEU A 496 -32.19 26.75 5.64
CA LEU A 496 -33.62 26.94 5.78
C LEU A 496 -33.98 28.41 5.65
N GLY A 497 -35.20 28.67 5.22
CA GLY A 497 -35.82 30.00 5.21
C GLY A 497 -37.20 29.95 5.84
N THR A 498 -37.73 31.10 6.24
CA THR A 498 -39.08 31.21 6.79
C THR A 498 -39.74 32.50 6.33
N GLU A 499 -41.07 32.51 6.30
CA GLU A 499 -41.89 33.69 6.07
C GLU A 499 -42.34 34.37 7.39
N THR A 500 -41.95 33.82 8.55
CA THR A 500 -42.24 34.37 9.89
C THR A 500 -41.12 35.30 10.40
N GLN A 501 -41.13 35.71 11.68
CA GLN A 501 -40.07 36.56 12.24
C GLN A 501 -38.68 35.92 12.25
N GLY A 502 -38.66 34.60 12.31
CA GLY A 502 -37.46 33.79 12.47
C GLY A 502 -37.85 32.37 12.87
N VAL A 503 -36.87 31.54 13.20
CA VAL A 503 -37.09 30.16 13.64
C VAL A 503 -36.31 29.89 14.91
N THR A 504 -36.90 29.12 15.81
CA THR A 504 -36.19 28.50 16.94
C THR A 504 -35.72 27.12 16.52
N ILE A 505 -34.43 26.85 16.66
CA ILE A 505 -33.83 25.55 16.35
C ILE A 505 -33.33 24.96 17.65
N THR A 506 -33.85 23.79 18.00
CA THR A 506 -33.52 23.09 19.25
C THR A 506 -32.84 21.76 18.94
N TYR A 507 -31.67 21.55 19.55
CA TYR A 507 -30.83 20.38 19.35
C TYR A 507 -30.91 19.46 20.57
N TYR A 508 -31.02 18.15 20.32
CA TYR A 508 -31.17 17.14 21.36
C TYR A 508 -30.14 16.02 21.20
N THR A 509 -29.64 15.54 22.34
CA THR A 509 -28.93 14.26 22.45
C THR A 509 -29.89 13.17 22.86
N SER A 510 -29.68 11.96 22.35
CA SER A 510 -30.33 10.77 22.89
C SER A 510 -29.61 10.28 24.15
N THR A 511 -30.35 10.08 25.24
CA THR A 511 -29.87 9.44 26.48
C THR A 511 -30.24 7.96 26.52
N GLY A 512 -30.54 7.36 25.36
CA GLY A 512 -30.99 5.98 25.22
C GLY A 512 -32.50 5.82 25.30
N ILE A 513 -32.95 4.60 25.59
CA ILE A 513 -34.36 4.21 25.56
C ILE A 513 -34.87 4.05 26.99
N GLN A 514 -35.93 4.77 27.36
CA GLN A 514 -36.67 4.56 28.60
C GLN A 514 -38.16 4.40 28.29
N ASN A 515 -38.83 3.43 28.93
CA ASN A 515 -40.26 3.18 28.73
C ASN A 515 -40.68 3.17 27.24
N TYR A 516 -39.96 2.42 26.40
CA TYR A 516 -40.28 2.18 24.99
C TYR A 516 -40.08 3.38 24.03
N LYS A 517 -39.60 4.53 24.53
CA LYS A 517 -39.31 5.73 23.72
C LYS A 517 -37.85 6.13 23.86
N THR A 518 -37.26 6.58 22.77
CA THR A 518 -35.98 7.30 22.82
C THR A 518 -36.18 8.54 23.69
N VAL A 519 -35.35 8.68 24.72
CA VAL A 519 -35.37 9.86 25.59
C VAL A 519 -34.38 10.85 25.03
N TYR A 520 -34.90 12.02 24.69
CA TYR A 520 -34.12 13.13 24.18
C TYR A 520 -33.95 14.18 25.26
N THR A 521 -32.71 14.63 25.46
CA THR A 521 -32.39 15.76 26.35
C THR A 521 -31.87 16.90 25.49
N GLN A 522 -32.39 18.10 25.72
CA GLN A 522 -31.95 19.30 25.01
C GLN A 522 -30.49 19.61 25.37
N ILE A 523 -29.67 19.86 24.35
CA ILE A 523 -28.25 20.20 24.48
C ILE A 523 -27.93 21.61 23.98
N GLY A 524 -28.79 22.17 23.14
CA GLY A 524 -28.65 23.53 22.62
C GLY A 524 -29.95 24.04 22.03
N GLN A 525 -30.09 25.36 21.99
CA GLN A 525 -31.20 26.04 21.34
C GLN A 525 -30.73 27.40 20.86
N GLU A 526 -31.10 27.77 19.65
CA GLU A 526 -30.80 29.09 19.08
C GLU A 526 -32.00 29.62 18.30
N TYR A 527 -32.19 30.94 18.33
CA TYR A 527 -33.17 31.64 17.52
C TYR A 527 -32.46 32.36 16.38
N LYS A 528 -32.96 32.23 15.16
CA LYS A 528 -32.44 32.90 13.95
C LYS A 528 -33.52 33.75 13.32
N THR A 529 -33.24 35.03 13.13
CA THR A 529 -34.11 35.93 12.38
C THR A 529 -34.12 35.60 10.89
N VAL A 530 -35.16 36.02 10.16
CA VAL A 530 -35.22 35.89 8.69
C VAL A 530 -33.95 36.39 7.98
N GLY A 531 -33.34 37.48 8.46
CA GLY A 531 -32.12 38.02 7.87
C GLY A 531 -30.90 37.11 8.09
N GLU A 532 -30.81 36.45 9.25
CA GLU A 532 -29.73 35.52 9.58
C GLU A 532 -29.87 34.18 8.86
N LEU A 533 -31.10 33.78 8.51
CA LEU A 533 -31.38 32.58 7.72
C LEU A 533 -30.96 32.70 6.24
N ALA A 534 -30.52 33.88 5.78
CA ALA A 534 -29.87 34.02 4.48
C ALA A 534 -28.48 33.36 4.43
N ALA A 535 -27.93 32.97 5.57
CA ALA A 535 -26.69 32.21 5.70
C ALA A 535 -26.94 30.84 6.37
N GLU A 536 -26.01 29.91 6.18
CA GLU A 536 -26.11 28.57 6.75
C GLU A 536 -26.00 28.58 8.27
N VAL A 537 -26.92 27.86 8.93
CA VAL A 537 -26.93 27.72 10.39
C VAL A 537 -26.07 26.53 10.79
N ASN A 538 -25.01 26.80 11.57
CA ASN A 538 -24.04 25.81 12.01
C ASN A 538 -24.16 25.57 13.52
N PHE A 539 -24.23 24.30 13.94
CA PHE A 539 -24.21 23.92 15.35
C PHE A 539 -23.18 22.81 15.60
N GLU A 540 -22.37 22.96 16.64
CA GLU A 540 -21.33 22.02 17.05
C GLU A 540 -21.43 21.72 18.54
N THR A 541 -21.27 20.45 18.90
CA THR A 541 -21.32 19.95 20.28
C THR A 541 -20.02 19.25 20.66
N THR A 542 -19.90 18.82 21.91
CA THR A 542 -18.80 17.96 22.36
C THR A 542 -19.07 16.49 22.05
N THR A 543 -18.02 15.66 22.04
CA THR A 543 -18.14 14.21 21.84
C THR A 543 -18.93 13.49 22.93
N SER A 544 -19.23 14.16 24.05
CA SER A 544 -20.06 13.64 25.16
C SER A 544 -21.56 13.88 24.99
N SER A 545 -21.99 14.73 24.04
CA SER A 545 -23.38 15.15 23.90
C SER A 545 -23.75 15.29 22.43
N LEU A 546 -23.76 14.17 21.72
CA LEU A 546 -23.94 14.08 20.26
C LEU A 546 -25.35 14.48 19.84
N ILE A 547 -25.48 15.17 18.72
CA ILE A 547 -26.76 15.58 18.14
C ILE A 547 -27.42 14.34 17.55
N SER A 548 -28.64 14.03 17.98
CA SER A 548 -29.44 12.91 17.46
C SER A 548 -30.80 13.36 16.92
N LYS A 549 -31.33 14.49 17.41
CA LYS A 549 -32.59 15.08 16.96
C LYS A 549 -32.50 16.60 16.92
N ILE A 550 -33.10 17.19 15.89
CA ILE A 550 -33.25 18.63 15.69
C ILE A 550 -34.75 18.92 15.58
N VAL A 551 -35.23 19.97 16.25
CA VAL A 551 -36.59 20.47 16.11
C VAL A 551 -36.54 21.91 15.64
N ILE A 552 -37.29 22.23 14.59
CA ILE A 552 -37.38 23.57 14.00
C ILE A 552 -38.80 24.08 14.23
N GLU A 553 -38.91 25.16 15.00
CA GLU A 553 -40.17 25.80 15.36
C GLU A 553 -40.24 27.20 14.71
N PRO A 554 -41.22 27.48 13.85
CA PRO A 554 -41.41 28.81 13.28
C PRO A 554 -41.77 29.83 14.37
N GLY A 555 -41.20 31.03 14.29
CA GLY A 555 -41.54 32.14 15.18
C GLY A 555 -42.85 32.83 14.80
N ASP A 556 -43.22 33.86 15.56
CA ASP A 556 -44.46 34.62 15.32
C ASP A 556 -44.51 35.23 13.90
N PRO A 557 -45.71 35.43 13.32
CA PRO A 557 -45.88 36.15 12.07
C PRO A 557 -45.22 37.54 12.13
N GLN A 558 -44.56 37.96 11.05
CA GLN A 558 -44.11 39.35 10.92
C GLN A 558 -45.34 40.28 10.92
N PRO A 559 -45.44 41.31 11.79
CA PRO A 559 -46.47 42.31 11.64
C PRO A 559 -46.27 43.04 10.30
N PRO A 560 -47.34 43.34 9.53
CA PRO A 560 -47.22 43.97 8.22
C PRO A 560 -46.76 45.42 8.39
N SER A 561 -45.45 45.63 8.43
CA SER A 561 -44.87 46.94 8.16
C SER A 561 -44.39 46.95 6.72
N LEU A 562 -45.13 47.71 5.89
CA LEU A 562 -44.91 48.00 4.47
C LEU A 562 -45.64 47.11 3.43
N PHE A 563 -46.94 46.89 3.61
CA PHE A 563 -47.85 46.84 2.46
C PHE A 563 -48.83 48.01 2.53
N LYS A 564 -48.45 49.17 1.98
CA LYS A 564 -49.45 50.13 1.49
C LYS A 564 -49.95 49.62 0.14
N VAL A 565 -50.82 48.61 0.17
CA VAL A 565 -51.66 48.28 -0.98
C VAL A 565 -53.00 48.91 -0.72
N ASN A 566 -53.39 49.85 -1.59
CA ASN A 566 -54.74 50.37 -1.66
C ASN A 566 -55.67 49.18 -1.99
N LEU A 567 -56.36 48.65 -0.98
CA LEU A 567 -57.42 47.67 -1.18
C LEU A 567 -58.61 48.39 -1.84
N VAL A 568 -58.88 48.05 -3.10
CA VAL A 568 -60.23 48.16 -3.66
C VAL A 568 -61.00 46.95 -3.11
N GLU A 569 -62.00 47.21 -2.28
CA GLU A 569 -62.83 46.18 -1.67
C GLU A 569 -63.60 45.38 -2.72
N SER A 570 -63.42 44.07 -2.72
CA SER A 570 -64.40 43.10 -3.20
C SER A 570 -64.78 42.20 -2.02
N PRO A 571 -66.05 42.22 -1.56
CA PRO A 571 -66.46 41.43 -0.41
C PRO A 571 -66.62 39.95 -0.81
N GLY A 572 -65.84 39.06 -0.20
CA GLY A 572 -66.14 37.61 -0.29
C GLY A 572 -64.98 36.60 -0.35
N ALA A 573 -63.73 36.97 -0.08
CA ALA A 573 -62.63 35.98 -0.01
C ALA A 573 -61.78 36.19 1.25
N ASN A 574 -62.03 35.39 2.30
CA ASN A 574 -61.05 35.18 3.36
C ASN A 574 -59.96 34.27 2.79
N VAL A 575 -58.86 34.84 2.30
CA VAL A 575 -57.63 34.08 2.04
C VAL A 575 -56.87 34.03 3.37
N ALA A 576 -56.96 32.92 4.10
CA ALA A 576 -56.04 32.66 5.20
C ALA A 576 -54.65 32.41 4.60
N THR A 577 -53.77 33.40 4.66
CA THR A 577 -52.34 33.22 4.33
C THR A 577 -51.68 32.46 5.47
N SER A 578 -51.43 31.16 5.27
CA SER A 578 -50.52 30.36 6.11
C SER A 578 -49.09 30.76 5.76
N PHE A 579 -48.30 31.20 6.75
CA PHE A 579 -46.88 31.44 6.59
C PHE A 579 -46.14 30.11 6.59
N LYS A 580 -45.18 29.94 5.67
CA LYS A 580 -44.42 28.69 5.54
C LYS A 580 -42.96 28.84 5.99
N THR A 581 -42.42 27.73 6.48
CA THR A 581 -40.99 27.52 6.68
C THR A 581 -40.51 26.46 5.71
N HIS A 582 -39.33 26.68 5.11
CA HIS A 582 -38.77 25.86 4.04
C HIS A 582 -37.38 25.37 4.42
N LEU A 583 -37.20 24.07 4.59
CA LEU A 583 -35.90 23.44 4.75
C LEU A 583 -35.35 23.04 3.36
N GLN A 584 -34.22 23.59 2.97
CA GLN A 584 -33.51 23.22 1.73
C GLN A 584 -32.67 21.97 1.97
N GLU A 585 -31.91 21.95 3.06
CA GLU A 585 -30.90 20.92 3.32
C GLU A 585 -30.56 20.84 4.81
N VAL A 586 -30.33 19.61 5.29
CA VAL A 586 -29.69 19.33 6.57
C VAL A 586 -28.45 18.48 6.32
N CYS A 587 -27.29 18.94 6.78
CA CYS A 587 -26.05 18.19 6.75
C CYS A 587 -25.59 17.85 8.16
N TRP A 588 -24.91 16.71 8.32
CA TRP A 588 -24.34 16.29 9.59
C TRP A 588 -22.96 15.67 9.39
N LEU A 589 -22.10 15.83 10.40
CA LEU A 589 -20.83 15.13 10.51
C LEU A 589 -20.95 14.14 11.67
N SER A 590 -20.99 12.84 11.35
CA SER A 590 -21.09 11.76 12.32
C SER A 590 -19.91 11.78 13.29
N LEU A 591 -20.06 11.15 14.46
CA LEU A 591 -18.92 10.97 15.37
C LEU A 591 -17.78 10.19 14.68
N GLU A 592 -18.12 9.19 13.89
CA GLU A 592 -17.17 8.32 13.19
C GLU A 592 -16.34 9.11 12.15
N ASP A 593 -16.97 9.93 11.32
CA ASP A 593 -16.27 10.77 10.33
C ASP A 593 -15.46 11.87 11.02
N PHE A 594 -15.97 12.44 12.11
CA PHE A 594 -15.23 13.40 12.92
C PHE A 594 -13.97 12.77 13.53
N GLU A 595 -14.08 11.57 14.11
CA GLU A 595 -12.93 10.85 14.67
C GLU A 595 -11.94 10.41 13.58
N TYR A 596 -12.41 10.00 12.39
CA TYR A 596 -11.52 9.71 11.26
C TYR A 596 -10.69 10.94 10.90
N ASN A 597 -11.33 12.11 10.82
CA ASN A 597 -10.64 13.37 10.52
C ASN A 597 -9.56 13.72 11.56
N LEU A 598 -9.72 13.32 12.82
CA LEU A 598 -8.69 13.48 13.86
C LEU A 598 -7.47 12.55 13.68
N THR A 599 -7.60 11.50 12.88
CA THR A 599 -6.49 10.60 12.56
C THR A 599 -5.60 11.13 11.44
N ILE A 600 -6.09 12.07 10.62
CA ILE A 600 -5.33 12.60 9.49
C ILE A 600 -4.11 13.39 10.01
N PRO A 601 -2.88 13.02 9.62
CA PRO A 601 -1.70 13.80 9.97
C PRO A 601 -1.68 15.09 9.16
N GLY A 602 -1.44 16.23 9.83
CA GLY A 602 -1.25 17.51 9.14
C GLY A 602 0.01 17.51 8.26
N GLN A 603 0.07 18.43 7.30
CA GLN A 603 1.18 18.48 6.32
C GLN A 603 2.59 18.48 6.94
N ASP A 604 2.80 19.15 8.08
CA ASP A 604 4.10 19.18 8.77
C ASP A 604 4.53 17.79 9.28
N ALA A 605 3.58 17.00 9.78
CA ALA A 605 3.83 15.62 10.20
C ALA A 605 4.16 14.74 8.99
N VAL A 606 3.43 14.89 7.88
CA VAL A 606 3.73 14.19 6.62
C VAL A 606 5.15 14.53 6.12
N ASN A 607 5.55 15.81 6.14
CA ASN A 607 6.90 16.23 5.78
C ASN A 607 7.98 15.65 6.71
N GLY A 608 7.68 15.58 8.02
CA GLY A 608 8.54 14.94 9.02
C GLY A 608 8.73 13.45 8.74
N GLU A 609 7.67 12.75 8.35
CA GLU A 609 7.72 11.34 7.94
C GLU A 609 8.60 11.13 6.71
N GLN A 610 8.51 12.01 5.70
CA GLN A 610 9.39 11.93 4.52
C GLN A 610 10.86 12.13 4.88
N THR A 611 11.14 13.08 5.77
CA THR A 611 12.51 13.35 6.26
C THR A 611 13.05 12.15 7.05
N ALA A 612 12.23 11.55 7.91
CA ALA A 612 12.62 10.37 8.69
C ALA A 612 12.87 9.15 7.80
N MET A 613 12.04 8.94 6.76
CA MET A 613 12.21 7.88 5.77
C MET A 613 13.49 8.06 4.96
N GLN A 614 13.77 9.27 4.47
CA GLN A 614 15.01 9.57 3.77
C GLN A 614 16.22 9.34 4.68
N ALA A 615 16.19 9.85 5.92
CA ALA A 615 17.28 9.69 6.87
C ALA A 615 17.52 8.22 7.24
N GLY A 616 16.46 7.43 7.42
CA GLY A 616 16.52 5.99 7.70
C GLY A 616 17.16 5.17 6.58
N ASN A 617 17.08 5.63 5.33
CA ASN A 617 17.71 4.95 4.19
C ASN A 617 19.13 5.48 3.88
N THR A 618 19.44 6.74 4.22
CA THR A 618 20.67 7.43 3.75
C THR A 618 21.76 7.60 4.81
N LYS A 619 21.42 7.68 6.10
CA LYS A 619 22.40 7.96 7.16
C LYS A 619 23.20 6.74 7.61
N THR A 620 22.62 5.56 7.49
CA THR A 620 23.30 4.30 7.81
C THR A 620 22.79 3.20 6.89
N VAL A 621 23.62 2.16 6.74
CA VAL A 621 23.23 0.94 6.05
C VAL A 621 22.02 0.34 6.78
N LYS A 622 21.06 -0.19 6.01
CA LYS A 622 19.81 -0.78 6.49
C LYS A 622 19.99 -1.62 7.77
N PRO A 623 19.15 -1.42 8.80
CA PRO A 623 19.39 -2.04 10.10
C PRO A 623 19.07 -3.53 10.12
N ILE A 624 19.84 -4.27 10.93
CA ILE A 624 19.64 -5.69 11.24
C ILE A 624 19.69 -5.90 12.76
N TRP A 625 19.33 -7.09 13.23
CA TRP A 625 19.44 -7.43 14.65
C TRP A 625 20.89 -7.65 15.08
N ARG A 626 21.24 -7.20 16.29
CA ARG A 626 22.56 -7.49 16.89
C ARG A 626 22.72 -9.01 17.10
N PRO A 627 23.87 -9.60 16.74
CA PRO A 627 24.16 -11.03 16.94
C PRO A 627 24.10 -11.50 18.40
N ASN A 628 23.91 -12.81 18.59
CA ASN A 628 23.95 -13.50 19.88
C ASN A 628 23.14 -12.83 21.01
N THR A 629 21.98 -12.24 20.67
CA THR A 629 21.21 -11.42 21.60
C THR A 629 19.80 -11.98 21.72
N HIS A 630 19.26 -12.01 22.95
CA HIS A 630 17.85 -12.33 23.18
C HIS A 630 17.04 -11.05 23.14
N TYR A 631 15.89 -11.09 22.49
CA TYR A 631 14.97 -9.98 22.34
C TYR A 631 13.59 -10.35 22.83
N TYR A 632 12.87 -9.36 23.33
CA TYR A 632 11.42 -9.41 23.26
C TYR A 632 10.87 -8.11 22.66
N VAL A 633 9.80 -8.26 21.89
CA VAL A 633 8.97 -7.16 21.42
C VAL A 633 7.72 -7.13 22.29
N CYS A 634 7.42 -5.96 22.84
CA CYS A 634 6.22 -5.72 23.60
C CYS A 634 5.42 -4.61 22.93
N PHE A 635 4.13 -4.86 22.70
CA PHE A 635 3.21 -3.86 22.19
C PHE A 635 1.86 -3.93 22.89
N SER A 636 1.26 -2.76 23.10
CA SER A 636 0.00 -2.62 23.81
C SER A 636 -1.09 -2.20 22.84
N LEU A 637 -2.12 -3.03 22.72
CA LEU A 637 -3.32 -2.75 21.96
C LEU A 637 -4.47 -2.42 22.91
N LYS A 638 -5.32 -1.48 22.53
CA LYS A 638 -6.46 -1.07 23.33
C LYS A 638 -7.74 -1.14 22.51
N ASP A 639 -8.79 -1.61 23.17
CA ASP A 639 -10.17 -1.43 22.73
C ASP A 639 -10.88 -0.51 23.74
N GLU A 640 -11.33 0.64 23.25
CA GLU A 640 -12.14 1.60 23.99
C GLU A 640 -13.62 1.39 23.61
N VAL A 641 -14.43 1.03 24.60
CA VAL A 641 -15.84 0.68 24.41
C VAL A 641 -16.74 1.83 24.84
N ASP A 642 -17.70 2.22 23.99
CA ASP A 642 -18.66 3.31 24.21
C ASP A 642 -17.97 4.61 24.68
N ASN A 643 -16.91 5.02 23.98
CA ASN A 643 -16.15 6.25 24.25
C ASN A 643 -15.59 6.32 25.69
N GLY A 644 -15.13 5.19 26.22
CA GLY A 644 -14.46 5.09 27.52
C GLY A 644 -15.34 4.60 28.67
N ALA A 645 -16.58 4.18 28.41
CA ALA A 645 -17.43 3.56 29.42
C ALA A 645 -16.85 2.21 29.91
N ASN A 646 -16.13 1.52 29.04
CA ASN A 646 -15.28 0.38 29.38
C ASN A 646 -14.03 0.38 28.48
N SER A 647 -12.99 -0.34 28.86
CA SER A 647 -11.83 -0.52 27.99
C SER A 647 -11.09 -1.80 28.31
N GLY A 648 -10.51 -2.43 27.28
CA GLY A 648 -9.57 -3.53 27.42
C GLY A 648 -8.20 -3.09 26.92
N THR A 649 -7.16 -3.36 27.70
CA THR A 649 -5.76 -3.19 27.26
C THR A 649 -5.11 -4.57 27.21
N PHE A 650 -4.43 -4.83 26.11
CA PHE A 650 -3.87 -6.12 25.74
C PHE A 650 -2.39 -5.91 25.40
N GLU A 651 -1.52 -6.25 26.33
CA GLU A 651 -0.08 -6.14 26.16
C GLU A 651 0.52 -7.48 25.76
N TYR A 652 1.02 -7.57 24.55
CA TYR A 652 1.54 -8.82 23.97
C TYR A 652 3.04 -8.87 24.06
N TYR A 653 3.58 -10.05 24.38
CA TYR A 653 5.01 -10.28 24.49
C TYR A 653 5.44 -11.39 23.54
N TYR A 654 6.36 -11.06 22.64
CA TYR A 654 6.96 -11.99 21.69
C TYR A 654 8.46 -12.03 21.85
N GLY A 655 9.03 -13.22 21.99
CA GLY A 655 10.46 -13.44 22.19
C GLY A 655 11.11 -14.13 21.00
N PHE A 656 12.34 -13.72 20.71
CA PHE A 656 13.23 -14.43 19.80
C PHE A 656 14.68 -14.16 20.19
N LYS A 657 15.61 -14.96 19.68
CA LYS A 657 17.04 -14.68 19.82
C LYS A 657 17.73 -14.75 18.47
N THR A 658 18.87 -14.10 18.37
CA THR A 658 19.75 -14.18 17.20
C THR A 658 20.95 -15.07 17.50
N ALA A 659 21.55 -15.63 16.45
CA ALA A 659 22.84 -16.29 16.51
C ALA A 659 23.92 -15.43 15.83
N GLY A 660 25.03 -16.04 15.42
CA GLY A 660 26.07 -15.35 14.65
C GLY A 660 25.62 -14.99 13.22
N PRO A 661 26.42 -14.18 12.51
CA PRO A 661 26.15 -13.78 11.12
C PRO A 661 26.29 -14.94 10.12
N VAL A 662 26.21 -14.65 8.81
CA VAL A 662 26.44 -15.64 7.73
C VAL A 662 27.72 -16.44 7.98
N GLY A 663 27.64 -17.75 7.83
CA GLY A 663 28.68 -18.72 8.20
C GLY A 663 28.58 -19.23 9.65
N HIS A 664 28.09 -18.41 10.58
CA HIS A 664 27.98 -18.74 12.01
C HIS A 664 26.55 -19.05 12.46
N PHE A 665 25.54 -18.63 11.69
CA PHE A 665 24.11 -18.83 11.98
C PHE A 665 23.68 -20.31 11.93
N HIS A 666 23.82 -20.95 10.76
CA HIS A 666 23.13 -22.21 10.42
C HIS A 666 23.52 -23.44 11.26
N ASN A 667 24.68 -23.40 11.93
CA ASN A 667 25.15 -24.46 12.83
C ASN A 667 25.10 -24.04 14.31
N ALA A 668 24.54 -22.87 14.63
CA ALA A 668 24.40 -22.43 16.01
C ALA A 668 23.38 -23.29 16.78
N ALA A 669 23.58 -23.41 18.09
CA ALA A 669 22.71 -24.20 18.95
C ALA A 669 21.25 -23.69 18.90
N GLY A 670 20.32 -24.60 18.61
CA GLY A 670 18.88 -24.31 18.54
C GLY A 670 18.39 -23.82 17.17
N VAL A 671 19.28 -23.62 16.19
CA VAL A 671 18.87 -23.27 14.81
C VAL A 671 18.33 -24.50 14.10
N THR A 672 17.10 -24.38 13.57
CA THR A 672 16.44 -25.41 12.76
C THR A 672 16.49 -25.11 11.27
N TYR A 673 17.06 -23.97 10.87
CA TYR A 673 17.19 -23.57 9.49
C TYR A 673 17.92 -24.62 8.66
N GLY A 674 17.32 -25.00 7.54
CA GLY A 674 17.83 -26.05 6.66
C GLY A 674 17.66 -27.47 7.21
N ASN A 675 16.91 -27.73 8.29
CA ASN A 675 16.63 -29.10 8.73
C ASN A 675 15.70 -29.84 7.76
N GLU A 676 16.07 -31.06 7.39
CA GLU A 676 15.22 -31.98 6.65
C GLU A 676 14.88 -33.19 7.50
N TYR A 677 13.61 -33.60 7.45
CA TYR A 677 13.08 -34.70 8.24
C TYR A 677 12.60 -35.82 7.32
N ASP A 678 12.88 -37.08 7.69
CA ASP A 678 12.27 -38.23 7.03
C ASP A 678 10.77 -38.37 7.38
N ALA A 679 10.10 -39.35 6.75
CA ALA A 679 8.68 -39.62 6.98
C ALA A 679 8.37 -40.07 8.43
N GLN A 680 9.39 -40.40 9.22
CA GLN A 680 9.30 -40.79 10.62
C GLN A 680 9.62 -39.62 11.57
N GLY A 681 9.94 -38.43 11.05
CA GLY A 681 10.25 -37.23 11.81
C GLY A 681 11.70 -37.17 12.34
N SER A 682 12.61 -38.00 11.82
CA SER A 682 14.02 -37.96 12.18
C SER A 682 14.81 -37.03 11.27
N LEU A 683 15.75 -36.28 11.85
CA LEU A 683 16.61 -35.34 11.10
C LEU A 683 17.63 -36.11 10.25
N VAL A 684 17.71 -35.83 8.95
CA VAL A 684 18.52 -36.62 8.00
C VAL A 684 19.72 -35.89 7.40
N ASN A 685 19.78 -34.58 7.49
CA ASN A 685 20.75 -33.75 6.77
C ASN A 685 21.69 -32.96 7.68
N ARG A 686 21.84 -33.41 8.93
CA ARG A 686 22.89 -32.95 9.84
C ARG A 686 23.80 -34.10 10.23
N ALA A 687 25.10 -33.80 10.34
CA ALA A 687 26.08 -34.71 10.90
C ALA A 687 25.88 -34.88 12.41
N SER A 688 26.57 -35.85 13.01
CA SER A 688 26.47 -36.16 14.44
C SER A 688 26.89 -35.01 15.36
N ASP A 689 27.66 -34.04 14.84
CA ASP A 689 28.08 -32.82 15.55
C ASP A 689 27.10 -31.65 15.38
N GLY A 690 25.99 -31.84 14.65
CA GLY A 690 24.97 -30.82 14.41
C GLY A 690 25.24 -29.91 13.20
N THR A 691 26.29 -30.17 12.41
CA THR A 691 26.58 -29.39 11.20
C THR A 691 25.74 -29.86 10.01
N LEU A 692 25.29 -28.93 9.15
CA LEU A 692 24.61 -29.29 7.90
C LEU A 692 25.56 -30.06 6.97
N THR A 693 25.09 -31.16 6.39
CA THR A 693 25.91 -31.99 5.48
C THR A 693 26.09 -31.37 4.10
N ASN A 694 25.16 -30.54 3.65
CA ASN A 694 25.22 -29.82 2.38
C ASN A 694 24.77 -28.35 2.54
N PRO A 695 25.56 -27.52 3.23
CA PRO A 695 25.16 -26.15 3.56
C PRO A 695 24.92 -25.29 2.32
N ASP A 696 25.59 -25.57 1.19
CA ASP A 696 25.49 -24.84 -0.08
C ASP A 696 24.08 -24.81 -0.68
N GLN A 697 23.17 -25.70 -0.27
CA GLN A 697 21.77 -25.72 -0.71
C GLN A 697 20.92 -24.62 -0.06
N TYR A 698 21.36 -24.10 1.09
CA TYR A 698 20.57 -23.17 1.88
C TYR A 698 21.12 -21.75 1.77
N PRO A 699 20.32 -20.77 1.30
CA PRO A 699 20.72 -19.38 1.12
C PRO A 699 21.54 -18.75 2.25
N LEU A 700 21.21 -19.03 3.51
CA LEU A 700 21.76 -18.32 4.68
C LEU A 700 23.11 -18.87 5.17
N THR A 701 23.68 -19.83 4.47
CA THR A 701 24.96 -20.46 4.85
C THR A 701 26.16 -19.79 4.18
N SER A 702 25.95 -19.05 3.08
CA SER A 702 27.02 -18.46 2.26
C SER A 702 26.67 -17.05 1.80
N LEU A 703 27.69 -16.28 1.39
CA LEU A 703 27.48 -14.94 0.81
C LEU A 703 26.96 -14.98 -0.64
N ARG A 704 26.71 -16.15 -1.22
CA ARG A 704 26.39 -16.29 -2.65
C ARG A 704 25.20 -15.46 -3.09
N GLN A 705 24.19 -15.27 -2.23
CA GLN A 705 23.00 -14.49 -2.55
C GLN A 705 23.15 -12.99 -2.21
N TYR A 706 24.16 -12.63 -1.43
CA TYR A 706 24.46 -11.26 -1.02
C TYR A 706 25.44 -10.56 -1.96
N ILE A 707 26.22 -11.30 -2.76
CA ILE A 707 27.21 -10.73 -3.68
C ILE A 707 26.53 -10.25 -4.96
N ASP A 708 26.89 -9.04 -5.38
CA ASP A 708 26.58 -8.51 -6.71
C ASP A 708 27.64 -8.99 -7.71
N TYR A 709 27.36 -10.10 -8.38
CA TYR A 709 28.28 -10.67 -9.38
C TYR A 709 28.46 -9.80 -10.63
N ASN A 710 27.56 -8.86 -10.90
CA ASN A 710 27.67 -7.99 -12.08
C ASN A 710 28.73 -6.91 -11.84
N ARG A 711 28.75 -6.32 -10.63
CA ARG A 711 29.71 -5.27 -10.26
C ARG A 711 31.03 -5.80 -9.68
N SER A 712 31.05 -7.01 -9.12
CA SER A 712 32.27 -7.59 -8.53
C SER A 712 33.32 -8.02 -9.56
N TYR A 713 34.58 -7.72 -9.27
CA TYR A 713 35.73 -8.04 -10.13
C TYR A 713 36.97 -8.46 -9.29
N PRO A 714 37.73 -9.50 -9.67
CA PRO A 714 37.44 -10.49 -10.73
C PRO A 714 36.11 -11.20 -10.50
N GLN A 715 35.61 -11.95 -11.49
CA GLN A 715 34.25 -12.49 -11.43
C GLN A 715 34.05 -13.35 -10.18
N ALA A 716 33.28 -12.84 -9.22
CA ALA A 716 33.14 -13.45 -7.89
C ALA A 716 32.30 -14.74 -7.90
N ASP A 717 31.69 -15.11 -9.02
CA ASP A 717 31.04 -16.41 -9.25
C ASP A 717 32.03 -17.50 -9.68
N GLY A 718 33.28 -17.12 -9.97
CA GLY A 718 34.34 -18.01 -10.43
C GLY A 718 34.27 -18.36 -11.92
N ASN A 719 33.43 -17.67 -12.70
CA ASN A 719 33.35 -17.91 -14.13
C ASN A 719 34.54 -17.27 -14.86
N LEU A 720 35.34 -18.11 -15.51
CA LEU A 720 36.52 -17.70 -16.28
C LEU A 720 36.18 -17.41 -17.75
N LEU A 721 35.01 -17.84 -18.23
CA LEU A 721 34.56 -17.55 -19.58
C LEU A 721 34.13 -16.09 -19.68
N GLN A 722 34.60 -15.40 -20.72
CA GLN A 722 34.33 -13.97 -20.91
C GLN A 722 34.77 -13.11 -19.69
N ALA A 723 35.86 -13.51 -19.03
CA ALA A 723 36.47 -12.77 -17.95
C ALA A 723 37.78 -12.11 -18.42
N LYS A 724 38.04 -10.89 -17.94
CA LYS A 724 39.38 -10.29 -18.05
C LYS A 724 40.25 -10.87 -16.91
N PRO A 725 41.37 -11.56 -17.21
CA PRO A 725 42.31 -12.01 -16.19
C PRO A 725 42.82 -10.84 -15.33
N LEU A 726 42.99 -11.08 -14.03
CA LEU A 726 43.45 -10.06 -13.09
C LEU A 726 44.94 -9.76 -13.31
N PHE A 727 45.32 -8.50 -13.45
CA PHE A 727 46.74 -8.13 -13.53
C PHE A 727 47.48 -8.52 -12.24
N TYR A 728 48.72 -9.00 -12.36
CA TYR A 728 49.49 -9.49 -11.21
C TYR A 728 50.44 -8.45 -10.60
N GLY A 729 50.60 -7.27 -11.23
CA GLY A 729 51.43 -6.18 -10.72
C GLY A 729 50.76 -5.39 -9.59
N ASN A 730 51.56 -4.89 -8.64
CA ASN A 730 51.12 -4.32 -7.35
C ASN A 730 50.11 -3.16 -7.44
N GLN A 731 49.95 -2.47 -8.58
CA GLN A 731 49.04 -1.32 -8.69
C GLN A 731 47.66 -1.64 -9.27
N GLN A 732 47.56 -2.71 -10.07
CA GLN A 732 46.32 -3.10 -10.78
C GLN A 732 45.78 -4.47 -10.35
N CYS A 733 46.41 -5.09 -9.35
CA CYS A 733 46.01 -6.36 -8.75
C CYS A 733 45.00 -6.15 -7.60
N LYS A 734 43.73 -5.88 -7.95
CA LYS A 734 42.65 -5.58 -6.98
C LYS A 734 41.47 -6.54 -7.09
N ILE A 735 40.95 -6.97 -5.95
CA ILE A 735 39.69 -7.70 -5.81
C ILE A 735 38.67 -6.77 -5.15
N ASN A 736 37.56 -6.52 -5.84
CA ASN A 736 36.44 -5.73 -5.37
C ASN A 736 35.18 -6.61 -5.32
N VAL A 737 34.56 -6.67 -4.15
CA VAL A 737 33.32 -7.43 -3.88
C VAL A 737 32.22 -6.45 -3.53
N TYR A 738 31.26 -6.32 -4.44
CA TYR A 738 30.04 -5.54 -4.26
C TYR A 738 28.93 -6.44 -3.73
N PHE A 739 27.99 -5.84 -3.01
CA PHE A 739 26.86 -6.54 -2.41
C PHE A 739 25.54 -6.10 -3.07
N SER A 740 24.67 -7.08 -3.34
CA SER A 740 23.32 -6.87 -3.86
C SER A 740 22.39 -6.32 -2.79
N ASN A 741 22.65 -6.66 -1.52
CA ASN A 741 21.94 -6.14 -0.36
C ASN A 741 22.93 -5.45 0.60
N PRO A 742 22.83 -4.12 0.79
CA PRO A 742 23.76 -3.34 1.61
C PRO A 742 23.94 -3.85 3.05
N LEU A 743 22.91 -4.48 3.63
CA LEU A 743 22.94 -4.97 5.02
C LEU A 743 24.03 -6.02 5.29
N ALA A 744 24.59 -6.64 4.24
CA ALA A 744 25.67 -7.61 4.37
C ALA A 744 26.90 -7.02 5.08
N TYR A 745 27.11 -5.70 4.98
CA TYR A 745 28.13 -4.97 5.72
C TYR A 745 28.09 -5.28 7.22
N HIS A 746 26.91 -5.14 7.85
CA HIS A 746 26.74 -5.33 9.30
C HIS A 746 26.93 -6.79 9.76
N MET A 747 26.81 -7.76 8.84
CA MET A 747 27.10 -9.17 9.10
C MET A 747 28.59 -9.51 9.03
N LEU A 748 29.37 -8.65 8.38
CA LEU A 748 30.75 -8.85 8.00
C LEU A 748 31.70 -7.81 8.64
N SER A 749 31.15 -6.96 9.49
CA SER A 749 31.86 -5.93 10.26
C SER A 749 31.64 -6.10 11.76
N GLY A 750 32.46 -5.41 12.56
CA GLY A 750 32.26 -5.31 14.00
C GLY A 750 31.03 -4.49 14.36
N TRP A 751 30.58 -4.65 15.60
CA TRP A 751 29.49 -3.87 16.18
C TRP A 751 30.02 -2.99 17.32
N PRO A 752 29.68 -1.68 17.33
CA PRO A 752 30.14 -0.77 18.36
C PRO A 752 29.48 -1.05 19.73
N ILE A 753 29.96 -0.35 20.76
CA ILE A 753 29.33 -0.40 22.09
C ILE A 753 27.92 0.20 22.02
N TYR A 754 26.92 -0.52 22.54
CA TYR A 754 25.53 -0.07 22.58
C TYR A 754 24.98 -0.11 24.01
N GLY A 755 24.79 1.06 24.62
CA GLY A 755 24.36 1.15 26.02
C GLY A 755 25.31 0.39 26.95
N THR A 756 24.83 -0.72 27.51
CA THR A 756 25.62 -1.64 28.38
C THR A 756 26.14 -2.88 27.66
N PHE A 757 25.85 -3.04 26.37
CA PHE A 757 26.44 -4.10 25.55
C PHE A 757 27.88 -3.76 25.19
N ASN A 758 28.76 -4.75 25.33
CA ASN A 758 30.11 -4.68 24.80
C ASN A 758 30.09 -4.69 23.27
N ALA A 759 31.15 -4.14 22.68
CA ALA A 759 31.41 -4.26 21.25
C ALA A 759 31.57 -5.74 20.85
N LEU A 760 31.17 -6.08 19.62
CA LEU A 760 31.42 -7.38 19.00
C LEU A 760 32.48 -7.23 17.92
N ASN A 761 33.43 -8.16 17.88
CA ASN A 761 34.42 -8.17 16.81
C ASN A 761 33.86 -8.93 15.61
N GLY A 762 33.96 -8.31 14.44
CA GLY A 762 33.53 -8.87 13.17
C GLY A 762 34.44 -8.35 12.07
N ALA A 763 34.91 -9.23 11.19
CA ALA A 763 35.74 -8.84 10.08
C ALA A 763 35.65 -9.84 8.92
N LEU A 764 35.52 -9.31 7.71
CA LEU A 764 35.70 -10.06 6.48
C LEU A 764 37.18 -10.10 6.12
N HIS A 765 37.68 -11.30 5.85
CA HIS A 765 39.04 -11.50 5.38
C HIS A 765 39.07 -12.31 4.10
N ILE A 766 40.11 -12.13 3.31
CA ILE A 766 40.35 -12.89 2.09
C ILE A 766 41.69 -13.61 2.18
N ALA A 767 41.72 -14.86 1.74
CA ALA A 767 42.93 -15.63 1.53
C ALA A 767 43.03 -16.06 0.06
N ILE A 768 44.23 -16.03 -0.50
CA ILE A 768 44.47 -16.41 -1.90
C ILE A 768 45.18 -17.76 -1.95
N LYS A 769 44.49 -18.79 -2.42
CA LYS A 769 45.04 -20.14 -2.56
C LYS A 769 45.59 -20.41 -3.94
N ASP A 770 46.82 -20.88 -3.99
CA ASP A 770 47.40 -21.52 -5.17
C ASP A 770 46.91 -22.98 -5.26
N PRO A 771 46.21 -23.39 -6.33
CA PRO A 771 45.70 -24.75 -6.47
C PRO A 771 46.81 -25.80 -6.63
N VAL A 772 48.01 -25.42 -7.07
CA VAL A 772 49.13 -26.34 -7.34
C VAL A 772 49.95 -26.63 -6.08
N SER A 773 49.99 -25.69 -5.13
CA SER A 773 50.88 -25.80 -3.97
C SER A 773 50.49 -26.95 -3.03
N ASN A 774 49.28 -27.52 -3.16
CA ASN A 774 48.67 -28.47 -2.21
C ASN A 774 48.70 -27.97 -0.75
N VAL A 775 49.01 -26.68 -0.56
CA VAL A 775 49.09 -26.04 0.74
C VAL A 775 47.66 -25.74 1.18
N ILE A 776 47.29 -26.31 2.32
CA ILE A 776 46.10 -25.89 3.05
C ILE A 776 46.48 -24.57 3.71
N ILE A 777 45.74 -23.50 3.43
CA ILE A 777 45.93 -22.22 4.11
C ILE A 777 45.20 -22.34 5.45
N PRO A 778 45.91 -22.38 6.59
CA PRO A 778 45.28 -22.32 7.90
C PRO A 778 44.76 -20.89 8.15
N TYR A 779 43.62 -20.77 8.81
CA TYR A 779 43.08 -19.48 9.25
C TYR A 779 42.69 -19.54 10.74
N PRO A 780 43.04 -18.55 11.57
CA PRO A 780 43.90 -17.39 11.27
C PRO A 780 45.33 -17.82 10.90
N LEU A 781 46.03 -17.02 10.10
CA LEU A 781 47.41 -17.31 9.68
C LEU A 781 48.34 -17.37 10.91
N PRO A 782 49.16 -18.43 11.09
CA PRO A 782 50.15 -18.49 12.17
C PRO A 782 51.17 -17.34 12.08
N VAL A 783 51.63 -16.85 13.24
CA VAL A 783 52.60 -15.73 13.36
C VAL A 783 53.91 -15.97 12.61
N ASN A 784 54.25 -17.22 12.27
CA ASN A 784 55.44 -17.61 11.51
C ASN A 784 55.08 -18.45 10.26
N TYR A 785 53.99 -18.11 9.56
CA TYR A 785 53.64 -18.78 8.31
C TYR A 785 54.60 -18.32 7.20
N ASP A 786 55.51 -19.19 6.75
CA ASP A 786 56.51 -18.88 5.72
C ASP A 786 55.87 -19.03 4.33
N GLU A 787 55.71 -17.91 3.63
CA GLU A 787 54.83 -17.78 2.48
C GLU A 787 55.46 -18.24 1.16
N THR A 788 54.80 -19.21 0.55
CA THR A 788 54.75 -19.32 -0.92
C THR A 788 53.39 -18.91 -1.47
N VAL A 789 52.58 -18.25 -0.62
CA VAL A 789 51.18 -17.90 -0.85
C VAL A 789 51.10 -16.38 -1.07
N PRO A 790 50.21 -15.85 -1.93
CA PRO A 790 50.06 -14.42 -2.12
C PRO A 790 49.42 -13.72 -0.91
N GLU A 791 50.08 -12.67 -0.42
CA GLU A 791 49.67 -11.88 0.74
C GLU A 791 48.80 -10.66 0.34
N VAL A 792 47.89 -10.28 1.24
CA VAL A 792 47.21 -8.98 1.21
C VAL A 792 48.17 -7.93 1.74
N GLU A 793 48.31 -6.77 1.07
CA GLU A 793 49.15 -5.70 1.62
C GLU A 793 48.61 -5.23 2.98
N PRO A 794 49.46 -5.13 4.03
CA PRO A 794 49.01 -4.72 5.35
C PRO A 794 48.28 -3.36 5.33
N GLY A 795 47.02 -3.33 5.78
CA GLY A 795 46.19 -2.13 5.85
C GLY A 795 45.42 -1.77 4.57
N ASN A 796 45.44 -2.63 3.55
CA ASN A 796 44.73 -2.41 2.27
C ASN A 796 43.44 -3.24 2.12
N ASP A 797 42.99 -3.96 3.15
CA ASP A 797 41.66 -4.54 3.28
C ASP A 797 40.69 -3.53 3.91
N THR A 798 39.93 -2.81 3.07
CA THR A 798 39.09 -1.71 3.56
C THR A 798 37.68 -1.77 3.00
N TRP A 799 36.72 -1.48 3.88
CA TRP A 799 35.37 -1.12 3.48
C TRP A 799 35.37 0.29 2.88
N GLN A 800 34.81 0.43 1.69
CA GLN A 800 34.68 1.69 0.97
C GLN A 800 33.19 2.04 0.81
N ASN A 801 32.88 3.32 0.65
CA ASN A 801 31.51 3.74 0.32
C ASN A 801 31.16 3.26 -1.09
N ASP A 802 29.95 2.72 -1.26
CA ASP A 802 29.39 2.42 -2.57
C ASP A 802 28.54 3.61 -3.02
N ASP A 803 29.10 4.40 -3.93
CA ASP A 803 28.48 5.59 -4.49
C ASP A 803 27.50 5.28 -5.62
N ASP A 804 27.13 4.03 -5.89
CA ASP A 804 26.01 3.70 -6.80
C ASP A 804 25.40 2.35 -6.40
N PRO A 805 24.74 2.30 -5.24
CA PRO A 805 24.18 1.07 -4.74
C PRO A 805 22.94 0.68 -5.51
N ARG A 806 22.74 -0.64 -5.60
CA ARG A 806 21.48 -1.18 -6.10
C ARG A 806 20.33 -0.71 -5.20
N ILE A 807 19.36 -0.03 -5.80
CA ILE A 807 18.19 0.50 -5.10
C ILE A 807 17.21 -0.67 -4.89
N PRO A 808 16.81 -0.98 -3.64
CA PRO A 808 15.77 -1.96 -3.35
C PRO A 808 14.40 -1.55 -3.92
N LEU A 809 13.54 -2.52 -4.24
CA LEU A 809 12.27 -2.27 -4.95
C LEU A 809 11.30 -1.35 -4.19
N ASP A 810 11.30 -1.38 -2.86
CA ASP A 810 10.47 -0.52 -2.02
C ASP A 810 10.90 0.95 -2.12
N VAL A 811 12.21 1.22 -2.11
CA VAL A 811 12.79 2.54 -2.35
C VAL A 811 12.62 2.97 -3.81
N GLU A 812 12.76 2.04 -4.76
CA GLU A 812 12.54 2.29 -6.18
C GLU A 812 11.10 2.77 -6.42
N THR A 813 10.11 2.13 -5.79
CA THR A 813 8.70 2.52 -5.87
C THR A 813 8.51 3.98 -5.43
N ILE A 814 9.14 4.39 -4.32
CA ILE A 814 9.10 5.78 -3.84
C ILE A 814 9.78 6.72 -4.83
N ASN A 815 10.97 6.38 -5.32
CA ASN A 815 11.71 7.18 -6.29
C ASN A 815 10.94 7.36 -7.61
N GLN A 816 10.23 6.33 -8.06
CA GLN A 816 9.35 6.39 -9.23
C GLN A 816 8.17 7.36 -8.98
N MET A 817 7.56 7.35 -7.79
CA MET A 817 6.53 8.34 -7.44
C MET A 817 7.09 9.76 -7.41
N ILE A 818 8.26 9.97 -6.80
CA ILE A 818 8.97 11.25 -6.78
C ILE A 818 9.21 11.72 -8.21
N GLY A 819 9.79 10.88 -9.07
CA GLY A 819 10.05 11.19 -10.47
C GLY A 819 8.78 11.43 -11.29
N HIS A 820 7.69 10.69 -11.02
CA HIS A 820 6.40 10.91 -11.68
C HIS A 820 5.83 12.29 -11.36
N VAL A 821 5.86 12.69 -10.08
CA VAL A 821 5.39 14.01 -9.63
C VAL A 821 6.27 15.13 -10.21
N GLN A 822 7.61 14.97 -10.21
CA GLN A 822 8.53 15.95 -10.81
C GLN A 822 8.24 16.23 -12.28
N ASN A 823 7.80 15.21 -13.03
CA ASN A 823 7.45 15.35 -14.45
C ASN A 823 6.00 15.77 -14.69
N ASN A 824 5.12 15.66 -13.68
CA ASN A 824 3.68 15.92 -13.78
C ASN A 824 3.17 16.66 -12.54
N ASN A 825 3.34 17.98 -12.49
CA ASN A 825 2.94 18.80 -11.33
C ASN A 825 1.43 18.71 -10.97
N GLU A 826 0.56 18.30 -11.89
CA GLU A 826 -0.87 18.08 -11.62
C GLU A 826 -1.16 16.74 -10.89
N ALA A 827 -0.17 15.84 -10.79
CA ALA A 827 -0.33 14.53 -10.14
C ALA A 827 -0.38 14.60 -8.60
N ILE A 828 -0.08 15.76 -8.02
CA ILE A 828 -0.06 16.00 -6.58
C ILE A 828 -0.96 17.17 -6.19
N LYS A 829 -1.65 17.06 -5.06
CA LYS A 829 -2.61 18.08 -4.58
C LYS A 829 -1.98 19.18 -3.73
N CYS A 830 -0.75 19.00 -3.26
CA CYS A 830 -0.03 19.94 -2.39
C CYS A 830 1.25 20.46 -3.05
N GLN A 831 1.81 21.55 -2.51
CA GLN A 831 3.14 22.02 -2.90
C GLN A 831 4.20 21.18 -2.18
N LEU A 832 4.82 20.24 -2.89
CA LEU A 832 5.92 19.46 -2.37
C LEU A 832 7.26 20.07 -2.75
N VAL A 833 8.15 20.27 -1.77
CA VAL A 833 9.57 20.49 -2.04
C VAL A 833 10.20 19.11 -2.18
N LEU A 834 10.18 18.57 -3.40
CA LEU A 834 10.74 17.25 -3.70
C LEU A 834 12.26 17.29 -3.50
N GLY A 835 12.76 16.37 -2.67
CA GLY A 835 14.18 16.09 -2.55
C GLY A 835 14.70 15.28 -3.74
N GLU A 836 16.01 15.06 -3.76
CA GLU A 836 16.64 14.11 -4.69
C GLU A 836 16.13 12.67 -4.43
N PRO A 837 16.11 11.81 -5.46
CA PRO A 837 15.82 10.39 -5.29
C PRO A 837 16.64 9.77 -4.15
N ILE A 838 15.97 8.94 -3.35
CA ILE A 838 16.58 8.28 -2.20
C ILE A 838 17.61 7.28 -2.70
N LYS A 839 18.85 7.46 -2.24
CA LYS A 839 19.98 6.57 -2.52
C LYS A 839 20.42 5.90 -1.21
N PRO A 840 20.17 4.60 -1.02
CA PRO A 840 20.50 3.92 0.23
C PRO A 840 21.99 3.97 0.55
N ALA A 841 22.37 4.04 1.82
CA ALA A 841 23.77 3.87 2.21
C ALA A 841 24.24 2.44 1.96
N SER A 842 25.42 2.28 1.37
CA SER A 842 26.00 0.98 1.02
C SER A 842 27.53 1.00 1.12
N LYS A 843 28.10 -0.19 1.28
CA LYS A 843 29.55 -0.40 1.40
C LYS A 843 30.00 -1.50 0.45
N THR A 844 31.22 -1.38 -0.05
CA THR A 844 31.91 -2.39 -0.86
C THR A 844 33.20 -2.81 -0.19
N TYR A 845 33.65 -4.04 -0.45
CA TYR A 845 34.88 -4.58 0.13
C TYR A 845 35.96 -4.69 -0.95
N ALA A 846 37.08 -4.01 -0.73
CA ALA A 846 38.18 -3.96 -1.69
C ALA A 846 39.49 -4.42 -1.06
N VAL A 847 40.27 -5.20 -1.80
CA VAL A 847 41.58 -5.72 -1.39
C VAL A 847 42.59 -5.60 -2.52
N THR A 848 43.79 -5.14 -2.20
CA THR A 848 44.93 -5.12 -3.12
C THR A 848 45.89 -6.26 -2.78
N LEU A 849 46.32 -7.03 -3.80
CA LEU A 849 47.18 -8.20 -3.64
C LEU A 849 48.56 -7.95 -4.23
N THR A 850 49.56 -8.64 -3.71
CA THR A 850 50.93 -8.65 -4.26
C THR A 850 51.44 -10.07 -4.49
N ASN A 851 52.60 -10.20 -5.13
CA ASN A 851 53.32 -11.48 -5.26
C ASN A 851 52.57 -12.59 -6.04
N LEU A 852 51.62 -12.22 -6.91
CA LEU A 852 50.99 -13.15 -7.84
C LEU A 852 51.91 -13.50 -9.03
N LYS A 853 51.82 -14.73 -9.52
CA LYS A 853 52.53 -15.19 -10.74
C LYS A 853 51.66 -14.98 -11.97
N SER A 854 52.28 -14.71 -13.11
CA SER A 854 51.60 -14.57 -14.41
C SER A 854 50.91 -15.86 -14.84
N GLN A 855 49.77 -15.75 -15.55
CA GLN A 855 49.03 -16.86 -16.17
C GLN A 855 48.69 -18.02 -15.24
N LYS A 856 48.40 -17.71 -13.97
CA LYS A 856 48.16 -18.71 -12.95
C LYS A 856 46.73 -18.63 -12.45
N LEU A 857 46.13 -19.80 -12.24
CA LEU A 857 44.83 -19.92 -11.60
C LEU A 857 45.01 -19.83 -10.10
N TYR A 858 44.21 -19.00 -9.43
CA TYR A 858 44.14 -18.86 -7.99
C TYR A 858 42.70 -19.00 -7.52
N THR A 859 42.53 -19.30 -6.22
CA THR A 859 41.23 -19.33 -5.56
C THR A 859 41.20 -18.27 -4.47
N ALA A 860 40.30 -17.30 -4.58
CA ALA A 860 39.97 -16.40 -3.49
C ALA A 860 39.01 -17.11 -2.53
N ILE A 861 39.32 -17.07 -1.24
CA ILE A 861 38.50 -17.65 -0.17
C ILE A 861 38.17 -16.54 0.83
N LEU A 862 36.89 -16.29 1.06
CA LEU A 862 36.39 -15.27 1.98
C LEU A 862 36.02 -15.92 3.30
N TYR A 863 36.55 -15.36 4.39
CA TYR A 863 36.30 -15.80 5.75
C TYR A 863 35.58 -14.71 6.53
N ASN A 864 34.50 -15.08 7.22
CA ASN A 864 33.85 -14.22 8.20
C ASN A 864 34.36 -14.58 9.60
N THR A 865 35.10 -13.65 10.20
CA THR A 865 35.56 -13.76 11.60
C THR A 865 34.54 -13.10 12.50
N PHE A 866 34.06 -13.80 13.52
CA PHE A 866 33.08 -13.26 14.45
C PHE A 866 33.27 -13.83 15.87
N PHE A 867 33.41 -12.95 16.87
CA PHE A 867 33.59 -13.34 18.27
C PHE A 867 33.37 -12.17 19.25
N GLU A 868 33.12 -12.50 20.51
CA GLU A 868 33.06 -11.51 21.60
C GLU A 868 34.48 -11.10 22.04
N ALA A 869 34.65 -9.90 22.62
CA ALA A 869 35.96 -9.31 22.94
C ALA A 869 36.94 -10.15 23.78
N ASN A 870 36.50 -11.26 24.39
CA ASN A 870 37.31 -12.17 25.20
C ASN A 870 37.19 -13.66 24.79
N ALA A 871 36.60 -13.95 23.63
CA ALA A 871 36.48 -15.30 23.10
C ALA A 871 37.53 -15.57 22.01
N ASP A 872 37.82 -16.84 21.75
CA ASP A 872 38.68 -17.20 20.62
C ASP A 872 38.00 -16.83 19.29
N PRO A 873 38.71 -16.19 18.34
CA PRO A 873 38.14 -15.80 17.06
C PRO A 873 37.72 -17.03 16.26
N ALA A 874 36.41 -17.20 16.06
CA ALA A 874 35.85 -18.20 15.16
C ALA A 874 35.79 -17.61 13.75
N SER A 875 36.41 -18.28 12.80
CA SER A 875 36.45 -17.84 11.40
C SER A 875 35.93 -18.94 10.51
N VAL A 876 34.90 -18.63 9.72
CA VAL A 876 34.23 -19.60 8.87
C VAL A 876 34.30 -19.13 7.43
N GLU A 877 34.54 -20.06 6.52
CA GLU A 877 34.48 -19.77 5.09
C GLU A 877 33.03 -19.48 4.69
N VAL A 878 32.81 -18.33 4.07
CA VAL A 878 31.48 -17.87 3.66
C VAL A 878 31.32 -17.74 2.15
N HIS A 879 32.42 -17.70 1.41
CA HIS A 879 32.42 -17.72 -0.05
C HIS A 879 33.77 -18.14 -0.61
N ARG A 880 33.80 -18.68 -1.82
CA ARG A 880 35.03 -18.93 -2.57
C ARG A 880 34.78 -18.78 -4.07
N PHE A 881 35.79 -18.32 -4.81
CA PHE A 881 35.75 -18.27 -6.26
C PHE A 881 37.15 -18.34 -6.87
N VAL A 882 37.23 -18.82 -8.10
CA VAL A 882 38.49 -18.92 -8.84
C VAL A 882 38.69 -17.69 -9.74
N PHE A 883 39.93 -17.26 -9.90
CA PHE A 883 40.31 -16.23 -10.86
C PHE A 883 41.67 -16.55 -11.48
N GLN A 884 41.88 -16.09 -12.71
CA GLN A 884 43.14 -16.26 -13.41
C GLN A 884 43.90 -14.93 -13.43
N THR A 885 45.22 -14.99 -13.24
CA THR A 885 46.09 -13.83 -13.44
C THR A 885 46.47 -13.67 -14.91
N SER A 886 46.61 -12.42 -15.33
CA SER A 886 47.02 -12.05 -16.69
C SER A 886 48.42 -12.55 -17.02
N ARG A 887 48.69 -12.71 -18.32
CA ARG A 887 50.06 -12.79 -18.86
C ARG A 887 50.88 -11.55 -18.56
N TYR A 888 50.23 -10.40 -18.41
CA TYR A 888 50.86 -9.11 -18.27
C TYR A 888 50.80 -8.59 -16.82
N PRO A 889 51.83 -7.87 -16.35
CA PRO A 889 51.83 -7.30 -15.00
C PRO A 889 50.81 -6.17 -14.85
N ASP A 890 50.52 -5.43 -15.91
CA ASP A 890 49.62 -4.29 -15.96
C ASP A 890 49.08 -4.09 -17.39
N PHE A 891 48.10 -3.20 -17.55
CA PHE A 891 47.48 -2.91 -18.84
C PHE A 891 48.44 -2.25 -19.83
N LYS A 892 49.41 -1.45 -19.35
CA LYS A 892 50.44 -0.87 -20.21
C LYS A 892 51.26 -1.96 -20.90
N ALA A 893 51.75 -2.94 -20.13
CA ALA A 893 52.49 -4.06 -20.66
C ALA A 893 51.64 -4.94 -21.60
N GLN A 894 50.33 -5.09 -21.33
CA GLN A 894 49.40 -5.76 -22.25
C GLN A 894 49.36 -5.04 -23.60
N VAL A 895 49.10 -3.74 -23.61
CA VAL A 895 49.01 -2.95 -24.84
C VAL A 895 50.35 -2.92 -25.57
N GLU A 896 51.44 -2.57 -24.88
CA GLU A 896 52.79 -2.41 -25.46
C GLU A 896 53.46 -3.71 -25.91
N SER A 897 52.85 -4.88 -25.64
CA SER A 897 53.34 -6.20 -26.06
C SER A 897 53.48 -6.37 -27.57
N PHE A 898 52.88 -5.47 -28.37
CA PHE A 898 53.10 -5.41 -29.83
C PHE A 898 54.56 -5.13 -30.22
N ASN A 899 55.36 -4.56 -29.32
CA ASN A 899 56.78 -4.37 -29.55
C ASN A 899 57.53 -5.67 -29.26
N LEU A 900 57.73 -6.48 -30.30
CA LEU A 900 58.50 -7.71 -30.22
C LEU A 900 59.99 -7.39 -30.05
N ILE A 901 60.54 -7.80 -28.91
CA ILE A 901 61.97 -7.67 -28.59
C ILE A 901 62.65 -8.99 -28.95
N GLU A 902 63.55 -8.95 -29.92
CA GLU A 902 64.42 -10.08 -30.26
C GLU A 902 65.58 -10.12 -29.28
N LYS A 903 65.77 -11.27 -28.65
CA LYS A 903 66.83 -11.49 -27.66
C LYS A 903 67.81 -12.56 -28.13
N ASP A 904 69.09 -12.41 -27.79
CA ASP A 904 70.10 -13.44 -28.00
C ASP A 904 69.95 -14.61 -27.00
N GLU A 905 70.74 -15.68 -27.17
CA GLU A 905 70.77 -16.84 -26.25
C GLU A 905 71.14 -16.46 -24.79
N GLY A 906 71.71 -15.28 -24.57
CA GLY A 906 72.03 -14.73 -23.25
C GLY A 906 70.94 -13.81 -22.66
N GLY A 907 69.85 -13.57 -23.39
CA GLY A 907 68.74 -12.72 -22.97
C GLY A 907 68.91 -11.22 -23.24
N ASN A 908 69.95 -10.80 -23.98
CA ASN A 908 70.17 -9.40 -24.35
C ASN A 908 69.39 -9.03 -25.60
N GLU A 909 68.85 -7.81 -25.63
CA GLU A 909 68.12 -7.26 -26.78
C GLU A 909 69.03 -7.04 -27.99
N ILE A 910 68.69 -7.65 -29.12
CA ILE A 910 69.42 -7.59 -30.40
C ILE A 910 68.60 -6.95 -31.53
N GLY A 911 67.30 -6.75 -31.34
CA GLY A 911 66.42 -6.13 -32.32
C GLY A 911 65.02 -5.85 -31.77
N ARG A 912 64.30 -4.92 -32.39
CA ARG A 912 62.92 -4.59 -32.04
C ARG A 912 62.08 -4.46 -33.30
N ARG A 913 60.92 -5.12 -33.34
CA ARG A 913 59.96 -5.03 -34.45
C ARG A 913 58.53 -4.92 -33.92
N GLN A 914 57.64 -4.30 -34.69
CA GLN A 914 56.22 -4.24 -34.34
C GLN A 914 55.51 -5.52 -34.81
N ALA A 915 54.58 -6.04 -34.02
CA ALA A 915 53.67 -7.13 -34.38
C ALA A 915 52.57 -6.64 -35.33
N VAL A 916 52.98 -6.14 -36.49
CA VAL A 916 52.09 -5.75 -37.59
C VAL A 916 52.20 -6.81 -38.68
N PHE A 917 51.07 -7.40 -39.05
CA PHE A 917 51.00 -8.50 -40.02
C PHE A 917 50.03 -8.21 -41.14
N ASP A 918 50.35 -8.66 -42.35
CA ASP A 918 49.45 -8.55 -43.49
C ASP A 918 48.47 -9.72 -43.52
N LEU A 919 47.17 -9.42 -43.63
CA LEU A 919 46.09 -10.36 -43.84
C LEU A 919 45.49 -10.16 -45.25
N PRO A 920 46.06 -10.80 -46.28
CA PRO A 920 45.60 -10.63 -47.66
C PRO A 920 44.25 -11.32 -47.88
N LEU A 921 43.25 -10.57 -48.35
CA LEU A 921 41.92 -11.06 -48.73
C LEU A 921 41.61 -10.70 -50.19
N SER A 922 40.79 -11.51 -50.85
CA SER A 922 40.35 -11.26 -52.22
C SER A 922 39.19 -10.28 -52.21
N LEU A 923 39.47 -8.97 -52.27
CA LEU A 923 38.45 -7.91 -52.11
C LEU A 923 38.15 -7.14 -53.42
N SER A 924 38.55 -7.69 -54.57
CA SER A 924 38.57 -7.04 -55.89
C SER A 924 37.28 -7.17 -56.71
N SER A 925 36.38 -8.09 -56.35
CA SER A 925 35.18 -8.34 -57.14
C SER A 925 34.10 -7.30 -56.84
N VAL A 926 33.09 -7.17 -57.70
CA VAL A 926 31.94 -6.28 -57.46
C VAL A 926 31.22 -6.67 -56.16
N GLU A 927 31.11 -7.97 -55.88
CA GLU A 927 30.56 -8.52 -54.63
C GLU A 927 31.43 -8.16 -53.42
N SER A 928 32.75 -8.14 -53.58
CA SER A 928 33.69 -7.72 -52.53
C SER A 928 33.58 -6.23 -52.19
N LEU A 929 33.29 -5.36 -53.17
CA LEU A 929 33.10 -3.93 -52.92
C LEU A 929 31.81 -3.68 -52.12
N GLU A 930 30.75 -4.45 -52.38
CA GLU A 930 29.55 -4.47 -51.54
C GLU A 930 29.84 -5.02 -50.14
N ALA A 931 30.70 -6.03 -50.02
CA ALA A 931 31.14 -6.54 -48.71
C ALA A 931 31.87 -5.45 -47.90
N VAL A 932 32.80 -4.70 -48.49
CA VAL A 932 33.49 -3.58 -47.81
C VAL A 932 32.50 -2.48 -47.39
N ASN A 933 31.51 -2.17 -48.23
CA ASN A 933 30.45 -1.22 -47.89
C ASN A 933 29.59 -1.70 -46.71
N THR A 934 29.22 -2.99 -46.72
CA THR A 934 28.39 -3.62 -45.69
C THR A 934 29.16 -3.71 -44.36
N ALA A 935 30.43 -4.08 -44.39
CA ALA A 935 31.29 -4.13 -43.22
C ALA A 935 31.43 -2.74 -42.57
N TYR A 936 31.65 -1.69 -43.37
CA TYR A 936 31.69 -0.32 -42.83
C TYR A 936 30.35 0.11 -42.23
N ALA A 937 29.22 -0.24 -42.86
CA ALA A 937 27.89 0.07 -42.33
C ALA A 937 27.67 -0.59 -40.95
N LEU A 938 28.02 -1.87 -40.81
CA LEU A 938 27.97 -2.60 -39.54
C LEU A 938 28.82 -1.95 -38.45
N ILE A 939 30.07 -1.59 -38.78
CA ILE A 939 30.99 -0.90 -37.85
C ILE A 939 30.47 0.49 -37.48
N ASN A 940 29.77 1.17 -38.38
CA ASN A 940 29.18 2.49 -38.15
C ASN A 940 27.79 2.43 -37.48
N GLY A 941 27.38 1.27 -36.96
CA GLY A 941 26.18 1.12 -36.12
C GLY A 941 24.91 0.69 -36.86
N ASP A 942 24.98 0.39 -38.16
CA ASP A 942 23.83 -0.18 -38.89
C ASP A 942 23.70 -1.68 -38.59
N THR A 943 22.83 -2.03 -37.65
CA THR A 943 22.68 -3.42 -37.16
C THR A 943 21.91 -4.35 -38.10
N ILE A 944 21.37 -3.84 -39.21
CA ILE A 944 20.62 -4.61 -40.22
C ILE A 944 21.37 -4.73 -41.56
N ALA A 945 22.53 -4.10 -41.68
CA ALA A 945 23.37 -4.19 -42.87
C ALA A 945 23.72 -5.66 -43.21
N GLY A 946 23.51 -6.04 -44.47
CA GLY A 946 23.71 -7.41 -44.97
C GLY A 946 22.48 -8.33 -44.88
N GLY A 947 21.36 -7.85 -44.32
CA GLY A 947 20.08 -8.56 -44.30
C GLY A 947 19.88 -9.53 -43.13
N ASP A 948 18.63 -9.97 -42.94
CA ASP A 948 18.21 -10.77 -41.79
C ASP A 948 18.88 -12.15 -41.73
N ASP A 949 19.10 -12.81 -42.86
CA ASP A 949 19.76 -14.12 -42.92
C ASP A 949 21.19 -14.07 -42.34
N LEU A 950 21.92 -13.00 -42.66
CA LEU A 950 23.26 -12.76 -42.15
C LEU A 950 23.22 -12.45 -40.63
N ALA A 951 22.19 -11.74 -40.17
CA ALA A 951 21.97 -11.46 -38.76
C ALA A 951 21.63 -12.70 -37.93
N ILE A 952 20.89 -13.64 -38.51
CA ILE A 952 20.57 -14.94 -37.88
C ILE A 952 21.82 -15.82 -37.79
N GLN A 953 22.62 -15.88 -38.86
CA GLN A 953 23.82 -16.71 -38.89
C GLN A 953 24.95 -16.18 -38.01
N TYR A 954 25.09 -14.84 -37.93
CA TYR A 954 26.07 -14.16 -37.09
C TYR A 954 25.38 -13.11 -36.20
N PRO A 955 24.90 -13.53 -35.01
CA PRO A 955 24.15 -12.65 -34.11
C PRO A 955 24.97 -11.45 -33.63
N HIS A 956 26.26 -11.63 -33.35
CA HIS A 956 27.13 -10.56 -32.88
C HIS A 956 27.67 -9.73 -34.07
N LEU A 957 27.56 -8.40 -33.99
CA LEU A 957 27.94 -7.48 -35.08
C LEU A 957 29.38 -7.66 -35.54
N PHE A 958 30.31 -7.88 -34.58
CA PHE A 958 31.71 -8.12 -34.90
C PHE A 958 31.92 -9.38 -35.76
N ASP A 959 31.35 -10.52 -35.36
CA ASP A 959 31.49 -11.78 -36.10
C ASP A 959 30.81 -11.67 -37.47
N ARG A 960 29.70 -10.93 -37.53
CA ARG A 960 29.01 -10.62 -38.78
C ARG A 960 29.89 -9.84 -39.73
N ALA A 961 30.52 -8.75 -39.27
CA ALA A 961 31.40 -7.95 -40.11
C ALA A 961 32.68 -8.70 -40.50
N LEU A 962 33.31 -9.40 -39.55
CA LEU A 962 34.61 -10.02 -39.75
C LEU A 962 34.52 -11.35 -40.54
N VAL A 963 33.65 -12.26 -40.11
CA VAL A 963 33.52 -13.61 -40.70
C VAL A 963 32.43 -13.62 -41.76
N GLY A 964 31.25 -13.08 -41.45
CA GLY A 964 30.10 -13.11 -42.36
C GLY A 964 30.26 -12.25 -43.61
N VAL A 965 30.85 -11.06 -43.48
CA VAL A 965 30.99 -10.09 -44.58
C VAL A 965 32.39 -10.10 -45.18
N LEU A 966 33.42 -9.84 -44.37
CA LEU A 966 34.81 -9.79 -44.87
C LEU A 966 35.39 -11.17 -45.17
N GLY A 967 34.76 -12.25 -44.70
CA GLY A 967 35.19 -13.61 -45.00
C GLY A 967 36.55 -13.96 -44.41
N VAL A 968 36.93 -13.36 -43.28
CA VAL A 968 38.21 -13.63 -42.62
C VAL A 968 38.27 -15.10 -42.19
N PRO A 969 39.27 -15.87 -42.62
CA PRO A 969 39.40 -17.27 -42.23
C PRO A 969 39.76 -17.38 -40.73
N PRO A 970 39.49 -18.53 -40.09
CA PRO A 970 39.96 -18.78 -38.73
C PRO A 970 41.47 -18.56 -38.61
N MET A 971 41.88 -17.72 -37.67
CA MET A 971 43.28 -17.37 -37.43
C MET A 971 43.80 -18.06 -36.17
N GLU A 972 45.11 -18.31 -36.11
CA GLU A 972 45.77 -18.77 -34.88
C GLU A 972 45.62 -17.73 -33.75
N ALA A 973 45.59 -18.20 -32.51
CA ALA A 973 45.46 -17.31 -31.35
C ALA A 973 46.68 -16.39 -31.26
N PRO A 974 46.50 -15.07 -31.06
CA PRO A 974 47.60 -14.13 -30.97
C PRO A 974 48.46 -14.40 -29.72
N GLU A 975 49.78 -14.25 -29.83
CA GLU A 975 50.69 -14.37 -28.67
C GLU A 975 50.94 -13.04 -27.95
N THR A 976 50.73 -11.91 -28.62
CA THR A 976 50.89 -10.56 -28.10
C THR A 976 49.78 -9.67 -28.65
N THR A 977 49.74 -8.38 -28.28
CA THR A 977 48.94 -7.40 -29.04
C THR A 977 49.49 -7.33 -30.45
N GLU A 978 48.67 -7.62 -31.45
CA GLU A 978 49.06 -7.57 -32.85
C GLU A 978 48.06 -6.75 -33.68
N PHE A 979 48.57 -6.12 -34.73
CA PHE A 979 47.81 -5.32 -35.68
C PHE A 979 47.81 -6.04 -37.03
N ASN A 980 46.66 -6.62 -37.40
CA ASN A 980 46.51 -7.34 -38.66
C ASN A 980 45.89 -6.41 -39.71
N LEU A 981 46.65 -6.12 -40.76
CA LEU A 981 46.25 -5.24 -41.85
C LEU A 981 45.46 -6.05 -42.88
N ILE A 982 44.15 -5.81 -42.96
CA ILE A 982 43.29 -6.46 -43.95
C ILE A 982 43.56 -5.79 -45.31
N LYS A 983 44.33 -6.46 -46.16
CA LYS A 983 44.78 -5.94 -47.47
C LYS A 983 44.02 -6.60 -48.60
N ASP A 984 43.57 -5.81 -49.57
CA ASP A 984 43.06 -6.36 -50.82
C ASP A 984 44.22 -6.90 -51.67
N MET A 985 44.16 -8.19 -52.02
CA MET A 985 45.18 -8.86 -52.84
C MET A 985 45.37 -8.23 -54.22
N SER A 986 44.37 -7.53 -54.76
CA SER A 986 44.48 -6.96 -56.12
C SER A 986 45.09 -5.56 -56.17
N SER A 987 44.71 -4.69 -55.23
CA SER A 987 45.17 -3.30 -55.17
C SER A 987 46.35 -3.10 -54.21
N GLY A 988 46.55 -4.01 -53.25
CA GLY A 988 47.47 -3.84 -52.13
C GLY A 988 46.94 -2.86 -51.07
N ASP A 989 45.72 -2.35 -51.23
CA ASP A 989 45.14 -1.35 -50.35
C ASP A 989 44.74 -1.95 -48.99
N VAL A 990 45.05 -1.25 -47.90
CA VAL A 990 44.58 -1.61 -46.55
C VAL A 990 43.14 -1.13 -46.40
N VAL A 991 42.21 -2.06 -46.20
CA VAL A 991 40.77 -1.78 -46.06
C VAL A 991 40.38 -1.60 -44.59
N ALA A 992 40.95 -2.41 -43.71
CA ALA A 992 40.66 -2.41 -42.28
C ALA A 992 41.89 -2.87 -41.46
N ILE A 993 41.88 -2.57 -40.16
CA ILE A 993 42.87 -3.08 -39.20
C ILE A 993 42.13 -3.93 -38.18
N LEU A 994 42.57 -5.16 -38.00
CA LEU A 994 42.09 -6.06 -36.95
C LEU A 994 43.15 -6.11 -35.83
N ILE A 995 42.85 -5.46 -34.71
CA ILE A 995 43.66 -5.55 -33.49
C ILE A 995 43.26 -6.81 -32.75
N ARG A 996 44.24 -7.62 -32.31
CA ARG A 996 44.00 -8.85 -31.57
C ARG A 996 44.93 -8.93 -30.36
N ASN A 997 44.44 -9.49 -29.26
CA ASN A 997 45.24 -9.80 -28.08
C ASN A 997 44.84 -11.18 -27.51
N PRO A 998 45.76 -11.92 -26.88
CA PRO A 998 45.42 -13.19 -26.24
C PRO A 998 44.43 -13.07 -25.07
N GLU A 999 44.28 -11.88 -24.50
CA GLU A 999 43.39 -11.59 -23.36
C GLU A 999 42.55 -10.34 -23.65
N PRO A 1000 41.35 -10.19 -23.05
CA PRO A 1000 40.55 -8.98 -23.18
C PRO A 1000 41.31 -7.72 -22.78
N PHE A 1001 41.17 -6.64 -23.57
CA PHE A 1001 41.70 -5.32 -23.18
C PHE A 1001 40.91 -4.75 -22.00
N ASN A 1002 39.60 -5.04 -21.92
CA ASN A 1002 38.72 -4.53 -20.88
C ASN A 1002 37.76 -5.62 -20.36
N ILE A 1003 36.97 -5.32 -19.33
CA ILE A 1003 36.06 -6.28 -18.70
C ILE A 1003 34.89 -6.57 -19.66
N PRO A 1004 34.66 -7.82 -20.10
CA PRO A 1004 33.59 -8.14 -21.07
C PRO A 1004 32.16 -7.88 -20.60
N LYS A 1005 31.96 -7.61 -19.29
CA LYS A 1005 30.68 -7.22 -18.70
C LYS A 1005 30.29 -5.76 -19.01
N ILE A 1006 31.24 -4.92 -19.42
CA ILE A 1006 30.97 -3.52 -19.80
C ILE A 1006 30.10 -3.50 -21.05
N THR A 1007 29.12 -2.61 -21.12
CA THR A 1007 28.22 -2.51 -22.29
C THR A 1007 28.94 -1.96 -23.53
N LEU A 1008 28.41 -2.24 -24.73
CA LEU A 1008 28.98 -1.74 -25.99
C LEU A 1008 29.00 -0.21 -26.09
N GLU A 1009 28.03 0.47 -25.47
CA GLU A 1009 28.00 1.93 -25.42
C GLU A 1009 29.16 2.48 -24.58
N GLN A 1010 29.38 1.89 -23.40
CA GLN A 1010 30.43 2.30 -22.47
C GLN A 1010 31.84 1.89 -22.89
N ILE A 1011 32.01 0.92 -23.80
CA ILE A 1011 33.33 0.45 -24.26
C ILE A 1011 33.85 1.21 -25.49
N SER A 1012 33.00 1.98 -26.16
CA SER A 1012 33.26 2.56 -27.49
C SER A 1012 34.46 3.53 -27.57
N ASP A 1013 34.87 4.12 -26.45
CA ASP A 1013 35.97 5.07 -26.30
C ASP A 1013 37.27 4.40 -25.77
N THR A 1014 37.33 3.07 -25.76
CA THR A 1014 38.46 2.32 -25.19
C THR A 1014 39.57 2.00 -26.16
N ILE A 1015 39.29 1.97 -27.47
CA ILE A 1015 40.29 1.86 -28.52
C ILE A 1015 39.94 2.92 -29.57
N GLU A 1016 40.83 3.88 -29.78
CA GLU A 1016 40.59 5.02 -30.67
C GLU A 1016 41.81 5.28 -31.54
N VAL A 1017 41.59 5.69 -32.79
CA VAL A 1017 42.66 6.19 -33.66
C VAL A 1017 42.84 7.67 -33.39
N MET A 1018 44.08 8.12 -33.29
CA MET A 1018 44.44 9.44 -32.81
C MET A 1018 45.23 10.21 -33.86
N LEU A 1019 44.93 11.50 -34.05
CA LEU A 1019 45.73 12.42 -34.87
C LEU A 1019 47.03 12.80 -34.13
N ASP A 1020 46.91 13.02 -32.82
CA ASP A 1020 47.99 13.33 -31.89
C ASP A 1020 47.65 12.78 -30.49
N ALA A 1021 48.46 13.05 -29.47
CA ALA A 1021 48.26 12.52 -28.12
C ALA A 1021 46.92 12.93 -27.45
N GLN A 1022 46.20 13.93 -27.98
CA GLN A 1022 44.97 14.46 -27.37
C GLN A 1022 43.75 14.40 -28.31
N THR A 1023 43.96 14.39 -29.63
CA THR A 1023 42.89 14.54 -30.63
C THR A 1023 42.54 13.20 -31.29
N ILE A 1024 41.28 12.78 -31.17
CA ILE A 1024 40.72 11.58 -31.84
C ILE A 1024 40.52 11.86 -33.33
N ASP A 1025 40.87 10.90 -34.19
CA ASP A 1025 40.48 10.93 -35.60
C ASP A 1025 39.09 10.31 -35.80
N GLY A 1026 38.06 11.16 -35.85
CA GLY A 1026 36.67 10.75 -36.01
C GLY A 1026 36.34 10.08 -37.36
N ASN A 1027 37.27 10.03 -38.32
CA ASN A 1027 37.09 9.30 -39.57
C ASN A 1027 37.27 7.78 -39.39
N TYR A 1028 37.87 7.33 -38.29
CA TYR A 1028 37.98 5.92 -37.97
C TYR A 1028 36.83 5.48 -37.07
N LYS A 1029 36.31 4.29 -37.35
CA LYS A 1029 35.26 3.63 -36.55
C LYS A 1029 35.78 2.30 -36.06
N VAL A 1030 35.39 1.94 -34.84
CA VAL A 1030 35.88 0.76 -34.12
C VAL A 1030 34.70 -0.11 -33.73
N LEU A 1031 34.79 -1.40 -34.03
CA LEU A 1031 33.83 -2.42 -33.63
C LEU A 1031 34.55 -3.47 -32.79
N HIS A 1032 34.08 -3.67 -31.56
CA HIS A 1032 34.71 -4.58 -30.61
C HIS A 1032 34.13 -6.00 -30.70
N SER A 1033 34.96 -7.02 -30.46
CA SER A 1033 34.50 -8.40 -30.26
C SER A 1033 33.71 -8.56 -28.96
N LYS A 1034 32.93 -9.64 -28.83
CA LYS A 1034 32.08 -9.91 -27.66
C LYS A 1034 32.87 -9.97 -26.33
N ASP A 1035 34.12 -10.40 -26.41
CA ASP A 1035 35.03 -10.58 -25.27
C ASP A 1035 36.06 -9.45 -25.15
N TYR A 1036 36.00 -8.41 -25.98
CA TYR A 1036 36.92 -7.27 -26.00
C TYR A 1036 38.41 -7.64 -26.14
N SER A 1037 38.72 -8.83 -26.67
CA SER A 1037 40.09 -9.23 -27.04
C SER A 1037 40.49 -8.76 -28.45
N GLN A 1038 39.50 -8.41 -29.28
CA GLN A 1038 39.70 -7.98 -30.66
C GLN A 1038 38.89 -6.71 -30.98
N ALA A 1039 39.42 -5.91 -31.91
CA ALA A 1039 38.74 -4.73 -32.42
C ALA A 1039 39.01 -4.56 -33.92
N LEU A 1040 37.95 -4.32 -34.68
CA LEU A 1040 37.99 -4.09 -36.12
C LEU A 1040 37.85 -2.59 -36.37
N ILE A 1041 38.82 -2.02 -37.09
CA ILE A 1041 38.94 -0.59 -37.32
C ILE A 1041 38.87 -0.31 -38.82
N MET A 1042 37.96 0.58 -39.22
CA MET A 1042 37.83 1.01 -40.61
C MET A 1042 37.78 2.53 -40.72
N HIS A 1043 38.36 3.06 -41.80
CA HIS A 1043 38.29 4.48 -42.14
C HIS A 1043 37.02 4.80 -42.95
N SER A 1044 36.49 6.01 -42.83
CA SER A 1044 35.27 6.47 -43.50
C SER A 1044 35.36 6.43 -45.04
N SER A 1045 36.56 6.57 -45.59
CA SER A 1045 36.83 6.39 -47.02
C SER A 1045 36.95 4.93 -47.45
N LYS A 1046 36.77 3.97 -46.53
CA LYS A 1046 36.87 2.50 -46.75
C LYS A 1046 38.23 2.03 -47.24
N LYS A 1047 39.24 2.87 -47.08
CA LYS A 1047 40.64 2.65 -47.44
C LYS A 1047 41.52 3.43 -46.48
N ILE A 1048 42.57 2.80 -45.98
CA ILE A 1048 43.56 3.41 -45.09
C ILE A 1048 44.80 3.74 -45.93
N THR A 1049 45.07 5.04 -46.10
CA THR A 1049 46.22 5.53 -46.91
C THR A 1049 47.38 6.03 -46.05
N ALA A 1050 47.19 6.13 -44.74
CA ALA A 1050 48.23 6.53 -43.80
C ALA A 1050 49.36 5.50 -43.78
N THR A 1051 50.60 5.97 -43.79
CA THR A 1051 51.79 5.11 -43.65
C THR A 1051 51.99 4.64 -42.20
N SER A 1052 51.47 5.42 -41.24
CA SER A 1052 51.47 5.06 -39.83
C SER A 1052 50.27 5.67 -39.11
N LEU A 1053 49.80 5.01 -38.05
CA LEU A 1053 48.70 5.48 -37.21
C LEU A 1053 49.10 5.54 -35.73
N ASN A 1054 48.41 6.41 -34.98
CA ASN A 1054 48.50 6.46 -33.53
C ASN A 1054 47.19 5.93 -32.93
N PHE A 1055 47.28 5.29 -31.77
CA PHE A 1055 46.14 4.69 -31.08
C PHE A 1055 46.13 5.10 -29.61
N ARG A 1056 44.94 5.25 -29.05
CA ARG A 1056 44.72 5.34 -27.61
C ARG A 1056 43.98 4.10 -27.15
N PHE A 1057 44.51 3.46 -26.12
CA PHE A 1057 43.88 2.35 -25.41
C PHE A 1057 43.51 2.80 -23.99
N ARG A 1058 42.29 2.52 -23.54
CA ARG A 1058 41.83 2.81 -22.18
C ARG A 1058 41.34 1.56 -21.46
N TYR A 1059 41.84 1.35 -20.26
CA TYR A 1059 41.36 0.36 -19.32
C TYR A 1059 40.39 1.01 -18.35
N LYS A 1060 39.14 0.54 -18.40
CA LYS A 1060 38.06 1.05 -17.56
C LYS A 1060 37.90 0.19 -16.33
N THR A 1061 37.81 0.82 -15.17
CA THR A 1061 37.46 0.16 -13.91
C THR A 1061 36.21 0.82 -13.36
N TRP A 1062 35.39 0.04 -12.65
CA TRP A 1062 34.28 0.61 -11.90
C TRP A 1062 34.85 1.47 -10.76
N ASP A 1063 34.49 2.75 -10.71
CA ASP A 1063 34.92 3.68 -9.65
C ASP A 1063 33.95 3.80 -8.47
N GLY A 1064 32.87 3.02 -8.50
CA GLY A 1064 31.76 3.16 -7.56
C GLY A 1064 30.52 3.79 -8.18
N SER A 1065 30.60 4.39 -9.37
CA SER A 1065 29.47 5.00 -10.08
C SER A 1065 29.40 4.67 -11.57
N ALA A 1066 30.55 4.56 -12.23
CA ALA A 1066 30.63 4.27 -13.64
C ALA A 1066 31.92 3.53 -13.98
N TYR A 1067 31.95 2.90 -15.16
CA TYR A 1067 33.20 2.43 -15.74
C TYR A 1067 33.97 3.60 -16.32
N VAL A 1068 35.03 4.00 -15.61
CA VAL A 1068 35.87 5.15 -15.99
C VAL A 1068 37.31 4.69 -16.23
N ALA A 1069 38.00 5.40 -17.12
CA ALA A 1069 39.44 5.32 -17.27
C ALA A 1069 40.02 6.66 -16.79
N ASP A 1070 41.08 6.60 -15.99
CA ASP A 1070 41.81 7.80 -15.60
C ASP A 1070 42.76 8.17 -16.76
N ASP A 1071 42.47 9.29 -17.44
CA ASP A 1071 43.27 9.80 -18.55
C ASP A 1071 44.66 10.29 -18.09
N GLN A 1072 44.87 10.50 -16.78
CA GLN A 1072 46.16 10.86 -16.19
C GLN A 1072 46.93 9.64 -15.68
N ASP A 1073 46.29 8.48 -15.54
CA ASP A 1073 46.94 7.23 -15.15
C ASP A 1073 47.60 6.57 -16.35
N ASN A 1074 48.93 6.67 -16.41
CA ASN A 1074 49.76 6.10 -17.47
C ASN A 1074 49.79 4.57 -17.50
N LEU A 1075 49.15 3.89 -16.54
CA LEU A 1075 48.91 2.46 -16.56
C LEU A 1075 47.50 2.10 -17.04
N ARG A 1076 46.57 3.06 -17.15
CA ARG A 1076 45.20 2.81 -17.62
C ARG A 1076 44.92 3.43 -18.98
N THR A 1077 45.59 4.53 -19.31
CA THR A 1077 45.44 5.20 -20.60
C THR A 1077 46.76 5.17 -21.35
N ILE A 1078 46.84 4.33 -22.39
CA ILE A 1078 48.06 4.05 -23.14
C ILE A 1078 47.97 4.67 -24.52
N TYR A 1079 48.84 5.63 -24.79
CA TYR A 1079 49.01 6.20 -26.12
C TYR A 1079 50.14 5.47 -26.86
N VAL A 1080 49.77 4.85 -27.98
CA VAL A 1080 50.68 4.11 -28.86
C VAL A 1080 50.88 4.93 -30.13
N ASN A 1081 52.13 5.29 -30.44
CA ASN A 1081 52.45 6.11 -31.60
C ASN A 1081 53.11 5.33 -32.74
N ASN A 1082 52.96 5.83 -33.97
CA ASN A 1082 53.68 5.38 -35.15
C ASN A 1082 53.61 3.85 -35.41
N ILE A 1083 52.44 3.25 -35.28
CA ILE A 1083 52.21 1.88 -35.78
C ILE A 1083 52.32 1.92 -37.30
N GLN A 1084 53.27 1.18 -37.87
CA GLN A 1084 53.50 1.16 -39.31
C GLN A 1084 52.36 0.41 -40.00
N ILE A 1085 51.77 1.00 -41.05
CA ILE A 1085 50.62 0.44 -41.78
C ILE A 1085 50.97 0.09 -43.22
N ASN A 1086 52.17 0.49 -43.69
CA ASN A 1086 52.60 0.28 -45.07
C ASN A 1086 54.09 -0.01 -45.20
#